data_AF-A0A2V9PX41-F1
#
_entry.id   AF-A0A2V9PX41-F1
#
_cell.length_a   1.000
_cell.length_b   1.000
_cell.length_c   1.000
_cell.angle_alpha   90.00
_cell.angle_beta   90.00
_cell.angle_gamma   90.00
#
_symmetry.space_group_name_H-M   'P 1'
#
loop_
_entity.id
_entity.type
_entity.pdbx_description
1 polymer ?
#
loop_
_entity_poly.entity_id
_entity_poly.type
_entity_poly.pdbx_seq_one_letter_code
_entity_poly.pdbx_strand_id
1 'polypeptide(L)'
;FDPSLASLITIGNFEDDLMEVAEVDWIIEAVVEDLSIKRDLLMRVETLRRPGTIITTNTSGLPVAKIPEGFSDDFRRCWFGTHFFNPPRYMRLLEIIPTPESDRSLLEAVAWFADVRLGKGVVFAKDTPNFIANRIGTFSVLNVMRLMQEMDLTIEEVDALTGQAVGWPKSATFRTIDLVGLDILGHVVANMSKLGGDEATITLPDFFKQMLDRKWLGDKTKGGFYKKNVGQAPSPANPGQQEERLALDWKTLEYHPQQKPRFAALEMAKNVEEVGPRLRMLLGLDSSKPQKEDKAGAFFWSALCDLWNYSADRIPEIADSIVGVDRAMRLGFNWELGPFELWDAAGVEATVARMKKEGRPVALNAEQLLATGHKSWYTDDTETSSGRAFWQVGRDQYAPVELPVGVWSVTAAKKSNGLVKKNSGASLVDLGEGVGCIEFHSKMNSLGADIVSLINQTLKPSGPGDNFDAFVITNDAANFSVGANLMLLLMSAQEEEWDEVDLAVRQFQGMTQAIKFSPKPVVIAPFGMTLGGGAEITLHAPARQPHAELYIGLVEVGVGLLPGGGGCKEMLLHAVDTAGDLRQGTRTSSAGLAESVEMLESMKKAFETIATAKVATSAHEARGLGFLSDSDRITMNRDRVLADAKARALDLLRGGYEPPVPRDNIPAPGENILATLKMGIHLMRQGEYITDYEVKLGHKIAEVLCGGSVTTGTAMTEQYVLDLERQAFKSLCGERKTQERIQYTLKTGKTLRN
;
A
#
# COMPACT_ATOMS: atom_id res chain seq x y z
N PHE A 1 0.18 3.86 14.86
CA PHE A 1 -0.86 3.40 15.81
C PHE A 1 -0.99 4.50 16.84
N ASP A 2 -2.20 4.99 17.11
CA ASP A 2 -2.43 5.97 18.16
C ASP A 2 -2.88 5.24 19.43
N PRO A 3 -2.06 5.20 20.50
CA PRO A 3 -2.42 4.52 21.74
C PRO A 3 -3.70 5.05 22.39
N SER A 4 -4.09 6.30 22.12
CA SER A 4 -5.30 6.89 22.69
C SER A 4 -6.57 6.18 22.21
N LEU A 5 -6.56 5.59 21.00
CA LEU A 5 -7.71 4.88 20.45
C LEU A 5 -7.96 3.52 21.11
N ALA A 6 -7.03 3.02 21.94
CA ALA A 6 -7.23 1.79 22.70
C ALA A 6 -8.43 1.89 23.66
N SER A 7 -8.81 3.10 24.08
CA SER A 7 -10.00 3.33 24.92
C SER A 7 -11.32 3.04 24.21
N LEU A 8 -11.31 2.82 22.89
CA LEU A 8 -12.48 2.42 22.11
C LEU A 8 -12.70 0.90 22.12
N ILE A 9 -11.81 0.14 22.76
CA ILE A 9 -11.86 -1.33 22.82
C ILE A 9 -12.19 -1.75 24.26
N THR A 10 -13.28 -2.49 24.40
CA THR A 10 -13.64 -3.19 25.64
C THR A 10 -13.28 -4.66 25.47
N ILE A 11 -12.57 -5.24 26.44
CA ILE A 11 -12.23 -6.67 26.46
C ILE A 11 -13.11 -7.41 27.45
N GLY A 12 -13.41 -8.68 27.18
CA GLY A 12 -14.19 -9.54 28.05
C GLY A 12 -13.93 -11.02 27.79
N ASN A 13 -14.58 -11.89 28.55
CA ASN A 13 -14.51 -13.35 28.44
C ASN A 13 -15.90 -13.98 28.26
N PHE A 14 -15.95 -15.27 27.90
CA PHE A 14 -17.20 -15.94 27.58
C PHE A 14 -18.01 -16.36 28.81
N GLU A 15 -17.42 -16.31 30.01
CA GLU A 15 -18.06 -16.71 31.26
C GLU A 15 -18.76 -15.52 31.92
N ASP A 16 -18.05 -14.41 32.09
CA ASP A 16 -18.51 -13.25 32.85
C ASP A 16 -19.24 -12.22 31.96
N ASP A 17 -18.76 -12.02 30.73
CA ASP A 17 -19.12 -10.85 29.91
C ASP A 17 -20.01 -11.19 28.70
N LEU A 18 -20.33 -12.48 28.48
CA LEU A 18 -21.10 -12.90 27.29
C LEU A 18 -22.47 -12.22 27.18
N MET A 19 -23.05 -11.77 28.30
CA MET A 19 -24.31 -11.01 28.31
C MET A 19 -24.22 -9.65 27.59
N GLU A 20 -23.04 -9.07 27.45
CA GLU A 20 -22.83 -7.78 26.76
C GLU A 20 -23.15 -7.87 25.26
N VAL A 21 -23.18 -9.08 24.67
CA VAL A 21 -23.61 -9.27 23.27
C VAL A 21 -25.06 -8.85 23.02
N ALA A 22 -25.86 -8.65 24.08
CA ALA A 22 -27.19 -8.09 23.98
C ALA A 22 -27.20 -6.61 23.56
N GLU A 23 -26.08 -5.88 23.70
CA GLU A 23 -26.00 -4.45 23.41
C GLU A 23 -25.43 -4.12 22.03
N VAL A 24 -24.84 -5.11 21.34
CA VAL A 24 -24.13 -4.90 20.07
C VAL A 24 -25.02 -5.09 18.83
N ASP A 25 -24.60 -4.50 17.72
CA ASP A 25 -25.31 -4.58 16.43
C ASP A 25 -24.79 -5.73 15.55
N TRP A 26 -23.50 -6.07 15.68
CA TRP A 26 -22.83 -7.10 14.88
C TRP A 26 -21.86 -7.94 15.72
N ILE A 27 -22.05 -9.26 15.68
CA ILE A 27 -21.23 -10.27 16.36
C ILE A 27 -20.44 -11.05 15.31
N ILE A 28 -19.14 -11.22 15.53
CA ILE A 28 -18.26 -12.01 14.64
C ILE A 28 -17.66 -13.17 15.43
N GLU A 29 -17.97 -14.40 15.03
CA GLU A 29 -17.38 -15.62 15.56
C GLU A 29 -16.00 -15.87 14.92
N ALA A 30 -14.96 -16.00 15.75
CA ALA A 30 -13.59 -16.29 15.31
C ALA A 30 -12.84 -17.21 16.29
N VAL A 31 -13.53 -18.23 16.83
CA VAL A 31 -12.95 -19.28 17.67
C VAL A 31 -12.34 -20.40 16.82
N VAL A 32 -11.75 -21.39 17.49
CA VAL A 32 -11.11 -22.56 16.86
C VAL A 32 -11.99 -23.20 15.79
N GLU A 33 -11.37 -23.74 14.75
CA GLU A 33 -12.03 -24.30 13.56
C GLU A 33 -12.65 -25.68 13.82
N ASP A 34 -13.56 -25.76 14.79
CA ASP A 34 -14.33 -26.96 15.15
C ASP A 34 -15.83 -26.65 15.17
N LEU A 35 -16.62 -27.47 14.46
CA LEU A 35 -18.05 -27.24 14.31
C LEU A 35 -18.81 -27.33 15.64
N SER A 36 -18.45 -28.27 16.52
CA SER A 36 -19.14 -28.45 17.79
C SER A 36 -18.89 -27.28 18.73
N ILE A 37 -17.62 -26.85 18.85
CA ILE A 37 -17.24 -25.72 19.70
C ILE A 37 -17.91 -24.42 19.23
N LYS A 38 -17.90 -24.16 17.90
CA LYS A 38 -18.58 -22.98 17.34
C LYS A 38 -20.08 -22.99 17.63
N ARG A 39 -20.74 -24.12 17.40
CA ARG A 39 -22.19 -24.26 17.64
C ARG A 39 -22.54 -24.09 19.11
N ASP A 40 -21.77 -24.69 20.02
CA ASP A 40 -22.00 -24.58 21.46
C ASP A 40 -21.91 -23.13 21.94
N LEU A 41 -20.90 -22.38 21.47
CA LEU A 41 -20.79 -20.95 21.76
C LEU A 41 -21.96 -20.15 21.16
N LEU A 42 -22.29 -20.39 19.89
CA LEU A 42 -23.34 -19.66 19.19
C LEU A 42 -24.72 -19.94 19.76
N MET A 43 -25.00 -21.14 20.28
CA MET A 43 -26.25 -21.43 21.00
C MET A 43 -26.39 -20.57 22.25
N ARG A 44 -25.29 -20.35 23.00
CA ARG A 44 -25.30 -19.43 24.16
C ARG A 44 -25.54 -17.99 23.71
N VAL A 45 -24.88 -17.55 22.64
CA VAL A 45 -25.09 -16.22 22.03
C VAL A 45 -26.55 -16.06 21.58
N GLU A 46 -27.14 -17.10 20.98
CA GLU A 46 -28.52 -17.07 20.50
C GLU A 46 -29.51 -16.74 21.63
N THR A 47 -29.27 -17.24 22.84
CA THR A 47 -30.14 -16.97 24.00
C THR A 47 -30.04 -15.55 24.56
N LEU A 48 -28.96 -14.82 24.25
CA LEU A 48 -28.64 -13.52 24.86
C LEU A 48 -28.79 -12.35 23.89
N ARG A 49 -28.51 -12.56 22.60
CA ARG A 49 -28.59 -11.51 21.58
C ARG A 49 -30.01 -10.95 21.45
N ARG A 50 -30.11 -9.75 20.87
CA ARG A 50 -31.41 -9.20 20.43
C ARG A 50 -31.84 -9.86 19.11
N PRO A 51 -33.15 -10.06 18.88
CA PRO A 51 -33.66 -10.44 17.57
C PRO A 51 -33.21 -9.43 16.50
N GLY A 52 -32.82 -9.92 15.32
CA GLY A 52 -32.30 -9.08 14.24
C GLY A 52 -30.83 -8.65 14.37
N THR A 53 -30.11 -9.00 15.46
CA THR A 53 -28.66 -8.77 15.56
C THR A 53 -27.92 -9.54 14.48
N ILE A 54 -26.98 -8.88 13.79
CA ILE A 54 -26.16 -9.50 12.72
C ILE A 54 -25.14 -10.43 13.36
N ILE A 55 -25.01 -11.65 12.83
CA ILE A 55 -24.07 -12.63 13.37
C ILE A 55 -23.33 -13.26 12.20
N THR A 56 -22.01 -13.22 12.27
CA THR A 56 -21.18 -13.78 11.21
C THR A 56 -20.08 -14.67 11.74
N THR A 57 -19.45 -15.44 10.86
CA THR A 57 -18.31 -16.29 11.19
C THR A 57 -17.12 -15.97 10.29
N ASN A 58 -15.93 -15.95 10.91
CA ASN A 58 -14.63 -15.89 10.24
C ASN A 58 -14.06 -17.30 10.00
N THR A 59 -14.92 -18.31 9.83
CA THR A 59 -14.51 -19.66 9.36
C THR A 59 -13.79 -19.57 8.03
N SER A 60 -12.82 -20.45 7.82
CA SER A 60 -11.97 -20.49 6.62
C SER A 60 -12.25 -21.71 5.74
N GLY A 61 -12.92 -22.74 6.28
CA GLY A 61 -13.20 -23.97 5.55
C GLY A 61 -14.43 -24.77 5.99
N LEU A 62 -15.12 -24.41 7.08
CA LEU A 62 -16.42 -25.01 7.40
C LEU A 62 -17.52 -24.40 6.52
N PRO A 63 -18.46 -25.22 5.98
CA PRO A 63 -19.62 -24.70 5.27
C PRO A 63 -20.46 -23.81 6.19
N VAL A 64 -20.63 -22.55 5.79
CA VAL A 64 -21.29 -21.50 6.56
C VAL A 64 -22.75 -21.86 6.82
N ALA A 65 -23.43 -22.47 5.86
CA ALA A 65 -24.82 -22.88 5.97
C ALA A 65 -25.06 -24.03 6.98
N LYS A 66 -24.02 -24.81 7.31
CA LYS A 66 -24.14 -25.92 8.27
C LYS A 66 -24.08 -25.48 9.72
N ILE A 67 -23.40 -24.37 9.99
CA ILE A 67 -23.19 -23.87 11.36
C ILE A 67 -24.51 -23.52 12.06
N PRO A 68 -25.48 -22.81 11.44
CA PRO A 68 -26.73 -22.42 12.09
C PRO A 68 -27.85 -23.47 11.97
N GLU A 69 -27.57 -24.70 11.52
CA GLU A 69 -28.60 -25.75 11.43
C GLU A 69 -29.26 -25.99 12.80
N GLY A 70 -30.59 -25.89 12.87
CA GLY A 70 -31.36 -26.05 14.11
C GLY A 70 -31.46 -24.79 14.98
N PHE A 71 -30.86 -23.67 14.59
CA PHE A 71 -31.05 -22.37 15.22
C PHE A 71 -32.39 -21.74 14.77
N SER A 72 -32.84 -20.71 15.49
CA SER A 72 -34.11 -20.01 15.17
C SER A 72 -34.13 -19.40 13.75
N ASP A 73 -35.32 -19.21 13.20
CA ASP A 73 -35.53 -18.55 11.90
C ASP A 73 -34.91 -17.14 11.89
N ASP A 74 -35.05 -16.41 12.99
CA ASP A 74 -34.42 -15.10 13.17
C ASP A 74 -32.89 -15.18 13.08
N PHE A 75 -32.27 -16.18 13.75
CA PHE A 75 -30.83 -16.38 13.70
C PHE A 75 -30.36 -16.68 12.27
N ARG A 76 -31.03 -17.62 11.60
CA ARG A 76 -30.67 -18.07 10.23
C ARG A 76 -30.77 -16.93 9.23
N ARG A 77 -31.76 -16.05 9.37
CA ARG A 77 -31.88 -14.83 8.55
C ARG A 77 -30.76 -13.82 8.80
N CYS A 78 -30.25 -13.71 10.02
CA CYS A 78 -29.20 -12.77 10.39
C CYS A 78 -27.78 -13.36 10.26
N TRP A 79 -27.65 -14.57 9.74
CA TRP A 79 -26.40 -15.34 9.68
C TRP A 79 -25.78 -15.37 8.29
N PHE A 80 -24.47 -15.14 8.20
CA PHE A 80 -23.65 -15.34 7.00
C PHE A 80 -22.14 -15.33 7.32
N GLY A 81 -21.29 -15.71 6.38
CA GLY A 81 -19.84 -15.70 6.56
C GLY A 81 -19.22 -14.33 6.30
N THR A 82 -18.23 -13.95 7.09
CA THR A 82 -17.35 -12.79 6.88
C THR A 82 -15.92 -13.21 7.10
N HIS A 83 -15.27 -13.67 6.03
CA HIS A 83 -13.93 -14.23 6.08
C HIS A 83 -12.87 -13.14 5.80
N PHE A 84 -12.25 -12.69 6.89
CA PHE A 84 -11.12 -11.76 6.92
C PHE A 84 -9.80 -12.51 6.75
N PHE A 85 -8.87 -11.88 6.01
CA PHE A 85 -7.55 -12.45 5.74
C PHE A 85 -6.52 -11.96 6.75
N ASN A 86 -5.66 -12.85 7.25
CA ASN A 86 -4.65 -12.52 8.24
C ASN A 86 -3.39 -11.88 7.61
N PRO A 87 -2.85 -10.76 8.14
CA PRO A 87 -3.41 -9.92 9.22
C PRO A 87 -4.59 -9.05 8.76
N PRO A 88 -5.72 -9.03 9.51
CA PRO A 88 -6.96 -8.39 9.09
C PRO A 88 -6.86 -6.87 8.99
N ARG A 89 -5.82 -6.23 9.54
CA ARG A 89 -5.56 -4.81 9.30
C ARG A 89 -5.07 -4.54 7.88
N TYR A 90 -4.09 -5.32 7.42
CA TYR A 90 -3.33 -5.04 6.19
C TYR A 90 -3.93 -5.71 4.96
N MET A 91 -4.50 -6.90 5.12
CA MET A 91 -5.16 -7.59 4.02
C MET A 91 -6.49 -6.93 3.70
N ARG A 92 -6.70 -6.57 2.44
CA ARG A 92 -7.85 -5.75 2.02
C ARG A 92 -9.09 -6.59 1.74
N LEU A 93 -8.94 -7.88 1.44
CA LEU A 93 -10.07 -8.74 1.10
C LEU A 93 -10.96 -9.01 2.33
N LEU A 94 -12.27 -8.89 2.10
CA LEU A 94 -13.31 -9.55 2.89
C LEU A 94 -14.17 -10.39 1.96
N GLU A 95 -14.20 -11.70 2.18
CA GLU A 95 -15.16 -12.58 1.53
C GLU A 95 -16.45 -12.60 2.36
N ILE A 96 -17.58 -12.23 1.76
CA ILE A 96 -18.92 -12.41 2.34
C ILE A 96 -19.51 -13.68 1.74
N ILE A 97 -20.01 -14.57 2.59
CA ILE A 97 -20.55 -15.87 2.20
C ILE A 97 -22.02 -15.95 2.60
N PRO A 98 -22.95 -15.58 1.70
CA PRO A 98 -24.38 -15.69 1.95
C PRO A 98 -24.80 -17.14 2.12
N THR A 99 -25.78 -17.37 2.99
CA THR A 99 -26.58 -18.60 3.01
C THR A 99 -27.89 -18.39 2.26
N PRO A 100 -28.63 -19.46 1.88
CA PRO A 100 -29.93 -19.31 1.21
C PRO A 100 -30.97 -18.52 2.01
N GLU A 101 -30.83 -18.45 3.34
CA GLU A 101 -31.77 -17.79 4.24
C GLU A 101 -31.33 -16.38 4.67
N SER A 102 -30.08 -16.00 4.37
CA SER A 102 -29.51 -14.73 4.79
C SER A 102 -30.30 -13.55 4.23
N ASP A 103 -30.58 -12.56 5.09
CA ASP A 103 -31.26 -11.34 4.69
C ASP A 103 -30.33 -10.46 3.84
N ARG A 104 -30.79 -10.12 2.64
CA ARG A 104 -30.05 -9.31 1.67
C ARG A 104 -29.71 -7.91 2.18
N SER A 105 -30.62 -7.27 2.93
CA SER A 105 -30.38 -5.93 3.46
C SER A 105 -29.25 -5.92 4.50
N LEU A 106 -29.13 -6.99 5.30
CA LEU A 106 -28.04 -7.16 6.27
C LEU A 106 -26.70 -7.42 5.58
N LEU A 107 -26.70 -8.24 4.52
CA LEU A 107 -25.52 -8.46 3.67
C LEU A 107 -25.03 -7.14 3.06
N GLU A 108 -25.93 -6.34 2.50
CA GLU A 108 -25.61 -5.03 1.91
C GLU A 108 -25.11 -4.03 2.97
N ALA A 109 -25.70 -4.03 4.17
CA ALA A 109 -25.25 -3.20 5.29
C ALA A 109 -23.83 -3.55 5.75
N VAL A 110 -23.51 -4.84 5.92
CA VAL A 110 -22.15 -5.29 6.29
C VAL A 110 -21.17 -5.04 5.16
N ALA A 111 -21.55 -5.29 3.91
CA ALA A 111 -20.70 -5.00 2.75
C ALA A 111 -20.34 -3.50 2.69
N TRP A 112 -21.32 -2.63 2.87
CA TRP A 112 -21.09 -1.18 2.92
C TRP A 112 -20.22 -0.77 4.10
N PHE A 113 -20.48 -1.31 5.30
CA PHE A 113 -19.69 -0.99 6.49
C PHE A 113 -18.25 -1.46 6.34
N ALA A 114 -18.03 -2.67 5.82
CA ALA A 114 -16.69 -3.19 5.58
C ALA A 114 -15.93 -2.35 4.54
N ASP A 115 -16.59 -1.97 3.45
CA ASP A 115 -16.02 -1.10 2.42
C ASP A 115 -15.70 0.29 2.97
N VAL A 116 -16.68 0.99 3.53
CA VAL A 116 -16.55 2.42 3.88
C VAL A 116 -15.87 2.65 5.22
N ARG A 117 -16.12 1.82 6.23
CA ARG A 117 -15.63 2.02 7.60
C ARG A 117 -14.41 1.17 7.94
N LEU A 118 -14.32 -0.06 7.41
CA LEU A 118 -13.17 -0.95 7.66
C LEU A 118 -12.11 -0.90 6.55
N GLY A 119 -12.40 -0.25 5.41
CA GLY A 119 -11.47 -0.13 4.29
C GLY A 119 -11.25 -1.43 3.51
N LYS A 120 -12.24 -2.32 3.50
CA LYS A 120 -12.18 -3.64 2.84
C LYS A 120 -12.70 -3.62 1.43
N GLY A 121 -12.03 -4.36 0.54
CA GLY A 121 -12.62 -4.76 -0.73
C GLY A 121 -13.46 -6.02 -0.52
N VAL A 122 -14.77 -5.87 -0.70
CA VAL A 122 -15.73 -6.95 -0.50
C VAL A 122 -15.89 -7.78 -1.78
N VAL A 123 -15.87 -9.11 -1.62
CA VAL A 123 -16.21 -10.09 -2.67
C VAL A 123 -17.25 -11.05 -2.10
N PHE A 124 -18.31 -11.33 -2.86
CA PHE A 124 -19.27 -12.37 -2.50
C PHE A 124 -18.76 -13.72 -3.00
N ALA A 125 -18.58 -14.67 -2.08
CA ALA A 125 -18.15 -16.03 -2.35
C ALA A 125 -19.31 -17.01 -2.13
N LYS A 126 -19.27 -18.13 -2.87
CA LYS A 126 -20.19 -19.24 -2.63
C LYS A 126 -19.73 -20.06 -1.43
N ASP A 127 -20.69 -20.69 -0.76
CA ASP A 127 -20.43 -21.57 0.38
C ASP A 127 -19.82 -22.91 -0.07
N THR A 128 -18.57 -22.85 -0.51
CA THR A 128 -17.75 -23.99 -0.89
C THR A 128 -16.50 -24.02 -0.01
N PRO A 129 -15.90 -25.21 0.23
CA PRO A 129 -14.67 -25.31 0.99
C PRO A 129 -13.58 -24.40 0.43
N ASN A 130 -12.97 -23.59 1.32
CA ASN A 130 -11.94 -22.60 1.02
C ASN A 130 -12.40 -21.43 0.11
N PHE A 131 -13.69 -21.24 -0.10
CA PHE A 131 -14.30 -20.09 -0.79
C PHE A 131 -13.61 -19.75 -2.13
N ILE A 132 -13.18 -18.51 -2.34
CA ILE A 132 -12.53 -18.08 -3.59
C ILE A 132 -11.01 -18.02 -3.42
N ALA A 133 -10.53 -17.11 -2.58
CA ALA A 133 -9.11 -16.77 -2.52
C ALA A 133 -8.27 -17.96 -2.02
N ASN A 134 -8.67 -18.60 -0.92
CA ASN A 134 -7.94 -19.77 -0.40
C ASN A 134 -7.99 -20.94 -1.40
N ARG A 135 -9.09 -21.11 -2.12
CA ARG A 135 -9.25 -22.14 -3.14
C ARG A 135 -8.29 -21.99 -4.32
N ILE A 136 -8.19 -20.79 -4.89
CA ILE A 136 -7.30 -20.50 -6.03
C ILE A 136 -5.84 -20.43 -5.57
N GLY A 137 -5.56 -19.76 -4.44
CA GLY A 137 -4.22 -19.62 -3.89
C GLY A 137 -3.60 -20.97 -3.50
N THR A 138 -4.36 -21.85 -2.84
CA THR A 138 -3.87 -23.17 -2.44
C THR A 138 -3.56 -24.05 -3.65
N PHE A 139 -4.43 -24.05 -4.67
CA PHE A 139 -4.14 -24.72 -5.93
C PHE A 139 -2.83 -24.23 -6.54
N SER A 140 -2.65 -22.91 -6.65
CA SER A 140 -1.45 -22.30 -7.22
C SER A 140 -0.17 -22.73 -6.50
N VAL A 141 -0.18 -22.71 -5.16
CA VAL A 141 0.96 -23.13 -4.33
C VAL A 141 1.31 -24.60 -4.55
N LEU A 142 0.31 -25.49 -4.53
CA LEU A 142 0.55 -26.93 -4.71
C LEU A 142 0.99 -27.26 -6.13
N ASN A 143 0.45 -26.56 -7.13
CA ASN A 143 0.89 -26.70 -8.50
C ASN A 143 2.36 -26.30 -8.67
N VAL A 144 2.76 -25.18 -8.04
CA VAL A 144 4.16 -24.74 -8.02
C VAL A 144 5.06 -25.76 -7.32
N MET A 145 4.64 -26.34 -6.19
CA MET A 145 5.41 -27.39 -5.50
C MET A 145 5.54 -28.68 -6.31
N ARG A 146 4.51 -29.04 -7.10
CA ARG A 146 4.56 -30.16 -8.04
C ARG A 146 5.58 -29.89 -9.14
N LEU A 147 5.48 -28.75 -9.82
CA LEU A 147 6.41 -28.35 -10.88
C LEU A 147 7.85 -28.19 -10.38
N MET A 148 8.03 -27.72 -9.14
CA MET A 148 9.34 -27.67 -8.49
C MET A 148 10.00 -29.06 -8.46
N GLN A 149 9.25 -30.08 -8.05
CA GLN A 149 9.76 -31.45 -7.98
C GLN A 149 9.99 -32.05 -9.37
N GLU A 150 9.05 -31.87 -10.30
CA GLU A 150 9.15 -32.38 -11.67
C GLU A 150 10.32 -31.79 -12.46
N MET A 151 10.59 -30.49 -12.25
CA MET A 151 11.64 -29.75 -12.95
C MET A 151 12.95 -29.68 -12.16
N ASP A 152 13.01 -30.32 -10.99
CA ASP A 152 14.16 -30.28 -10.09
C ASP A 152 14.65 -28.86 -9.77
N LEU A 153 13.73 -27.98 -9.34
CA LEU A 153 14.01 -26.61 -8.93
C LEU A 153 14.29 -26.52 -7.43
N THR A 154 15.13 -25.57 -7.01
CA THR A 154 15.30 -25.25 -5.59
C THR A 154 14.18 -24.33 -5.08
N ILE A 155 14.06 -24.23 -3.74
CA ILE A 155 13.14 -23.31 -3.08
C ILE A 155 13.39 -21.86 -3.51
N GLU A 156 14.67 -21.45 -3.59
CA GLU A 156 15.03 -20.09 -4.00
C GLU A 156 14.74 -19.84 -5.47
N GLU A 157 14.97 -20.83 -6.35
CA GLU A 157 14.66 -20.74 -7.77
C GLU A 157 13.17 -20.49 -7.99
N VAL A 158 12.31 -21.24 -7.30
CA VAL A 158 10.86 -21.04 -7.37
C VAL A 158 10.45 -19.67 -6.84
N ASP A 159 11.01 -19.20 -5.72
CA ASP A 159 10.68 -17.88 -5.19
C ASP A 159 11.16 -16.75 -6.12
N ALA A 160 12.26 -16.94 -6.85
CA ALA A 160 12.69 -16.00 -7.88
C ALA A 160 11.72 -15.94 -9.07
N LEU A 161 11.08 -17.06 -9.40
CA LEU A 161 10.12 -17.16 -10.51
C LEU A 161 8.71 -16.69 -10.09
N THR A 162 8.24 -17.02 -8.90
CA THR A 162 6.86 -16.79 -8.41
C THR A 162 6.69 -15.50 -7.60
N GLY A 163 7.53 -14.49 -7.86
CA GLY A 163 7.46 -13.19 -7.20
C GLY A 163 7.07 -12.07 -8.16
N GLN A 164 7.81 -10.96 -8.09
CA GLN A 164 7.54 -9.77 -8.87
C GLN A 164 7.58 -10.00 -10.40
N ALA A 165 8.29 -11.03 -10.88
CA ALA A 165 8.37 -11.38 -12.29
C ALA A 165 6.99 -11.52 -12.95
N VAL A 166 6.03 -12.11 -12.24
CA VAL A 166 4.64 -12.33 -12.69
C VAL A 166 3.63 -11.42 -11.99
N GLY A 167 4.08 -10.38 -11.31
CA GLY A 167 3.19 -9.46 -10.57
C GLY A 167 2.66 -10.03 -9.25
N TRP A 168 3.35 -11.01 -8.65
CA TRP A 168 3.04 -11.53 -7.32
C TRP A 168 3.87 -10.81 -6.24
N PRO A 169 3.50 -10.92 -4.94
CA PRO A 169 4.22 -10.27 -3.85
C PRO A 169 5.71 -10.59 -3.82
N LYS A 170 6.50 -9.68 -3.26
CA LYS A 170 7.96 -9.87 -3.06
C LYS A 170 8.32 -11.09 -2.20
N SER A 171 7.40 -11.57 -1.38
CA SER A 171 7.53 -12.79 -0.58
C SER A 171 7.31 -14.08 -1.38
N ALA A 172 6.95 -13.99 -2.67
CA ALA A 172 6.80 -15.12 -3.58
C ALA A 172 5.97 -16.28 -2.98
N THR A 173 6.34 -17.54 -3.26
CA THR A 173 5.58 -18.71 -2.80
C THR A 173 6.02 -19.13 -1.40
N PHE A 174 7.24 -19.63 -1.24
CA PHE A 174 7.71 -20.28 -0.03
C PHE A 174 7.96 -19.29 1.10
N ARG A 175 8.51 -18.10 0.79
CA ARG A 175 8.65 -17.06 1.81
C ARG A 175 7.30 -16.54 2.31
N THR A 176 6.24 -16.55 1.49
CA THR A 176 4.87 -16.26 1.96
C THR A 176 4.36 -17.36 2.89
N ILE A 177 4.61 -18.62 2.59
CA ILE A 177 4.23 -19.74 3.48
C ILE A 177 4.95 -19.63 4.82
N ASP A 178 6.23 -19.24 4.85
CA ASP A 178 6.95 -19.01 6.11
C ASP A 178 6.38 -17.83 6.93
N LEU A 179 5.85 -16.79 6.26
CA LEU A 179 5.21 -15.65 6.91
C LEU A 179 3.86 -16.03 7.54
N VAL A 180 3.05 -16.82 6.82
CA VAL A 180 1.71 -17.21 7.25
C VAL A 180 1.73 -18.39 8.23
N GLY A 181 2.54 -19.40 7.94
CA GLY A 181 2.66 -20.65 8.68
C GLY A 181 2.35 -21.88 7.82
N LEU A 182 3.24 -22.88 7.85
CA LEU A 182 3.09 -24.12 7.08
C LEU A 182 1.89 -24.96 7.52
N ASP A 183 1.60 -24.96 8.82
CA ASP A 183 0.44 -25.61 9.42
C ASP A 183 -0.88 -25.02 8.93
N ILE A 184 -0.95 -23.70 8.74
CA ILE A 184 -2.13 -23.05 8.19
C ILE A 184 -2.40 -23.54 6.77
N LEU A 185 -1.38 -23.59 5.91
CA LEU A 185 -1.52 -24.19 4.58
C LEU A 185 -1.96 -25.65 4.69
N GLY A 186 -1.36 -26.43 5.59
CA GLY A 186 -1.76 -27.83 5.81
C GLY A 186 -3.23 -28.00 6.19
N HIS A 187 -3.77 -27.14 7.05
CA HIS A 187 -5.20 -27.13 7.39
C HIS A 187 -6.09 -26.81 6.18
N VAL A 188 -5.72 -25.80 5.39
CA VAL A 188 -6.47 -25.42 4.18
C VAL A 188 -6.46 -26.54 3.13
N VAL A 189 -5.33 -27.21 2.92
CA VAL A 189 -5.22 -28.37 2.03
C VAL A 189 -6.07 -29.54 2.52
N ALA A 190 -6.05 -29.83 3.83
CA ALA A 190 -6.88 -30.90 4.40
C ALA A 190 -8.39 -30.62 4.27
N ASN A 191 -8.80 -29.34 4.28
CA ASN A 191 -10.19 -28.97 3.97
C ASN A 191 -10.51 -29.13 2.49
N MET A 192 -9.56 -28.78 1.60
CA MET A 192 -9.71 -28.93 0.16
C MET A 192 -9.84 -30.40 -0.25
N SER A 193 -9.07 -31.31 0.35
CA SER A 193 -9.09 -32.75 0.02
C SER A 193 -10.39 -33.45 0.42
N LYS A 194 -11.27 -32.80 1.20
CA LYS A 194 -12.62 -33.31 1.50
C LYS A 194 -13.56 -33.14 0.30
N LEU A 195 -13.16 -32.36 -0.71
CA LEU A 195 -13.85 -32.26 -1.98
C LEU A 195 -13.56 -33.50 -2.83
N GLY A 196 -14.57 -34.01 -3.53
CA GLY A 196 -14.40 -35.11 -4.48
C GLY A 196 -13.71 -34.66 -5.78
N GLY A 197 -13.60 -35.58 -6.75
CA GLY A 197 -13.04 -35.27 -8.07
C GLY A 197 -11.52 -35.06 -8.06
N ASP A 198 -11.04 -34.19 -8.95
CA ASP A 198 -9.59 -33.93 -9.14
C ASP A 198 -8.93 -33.36 -7.88
N GLU A 199 -9.68 -32.69 -7.02
CA GLU A 199 -9.15 -32.01 -5.84
C GLU A 199 -8.88 -32.95 -4.68
N ALA A 200 -9.49 -34.15 -4.68
CA ALA A 200 -9.13 -35.22 -3.77
C ALA A 200 -7.69 -35.73 -4.02
N THR A 201 -7.16 -35.50 -5.22
CA THR A 201 -5.79 -35.90 -5.59
C THR A 201 -4.75 -34.85 -5.20
N ILE A 202 -5.19 -33.63 -4.89
CA ILE A 202 -4.35 -32.51 -4.52
C ILE A 202 -3.96 -32.68 -3.04
N THR A 203 -2.73 -33.14 -2.81
CA THR A 203 -2.21 -33.44 -1.46
C THR A 203 -0.87 -32.75 -1.22
N LEU A 204 -0.54 -32.56 0.06
CA LEU A 204 0.78 -32.06 0.44
C LEU A 204 1.87 -33.08 0.06
N PRO A 205 3.01 -32.62 -0.49
CA PRO A 205 4.14 -33.49 -0.77
C PRO A 205 4.82 -33.97 0.52
N ASP A 206 5.52 -35.10 0.46
CA ASP A 206 6.06 -35.76 1.65
C ASP A 206 7.14 -34.95 2.37
N PHE A 207 7.94 -34.15 1.65
CA PHE A 207 8.91 -33.24 2.28
C PHE A 207 8.17 -32.22 3.17
N PHE A 208 7.01 -31.73 2.73
CA PHE A 208 6.23 -30.74 3.49
C PHE A 208 5.65 -31.37 4.77
N LYS A 209 5.13 -32.60 4.68
CA LYS A 209 4.66 -33.35 5.86
C LYS A 209 5.78 -33.52 6.89
N GLN A 210 6.99 -33.88 6.44
CA GLN A 210 8.14 -34.00 7.32
C GLN A 210 8.53 -32.66 7.99
N MET A 211 8.36 -31.53 7.30
CA MET A 211 8.56 -30.20 7.91
C MET A 211 7.53 -29.92 9.01
N LEU A 212 6.26 -30.29 8.81
CA LEU A 212 5.22 -30.18 9.83
C LEU A 212 5.54 -31.02 11.06
N ASP A 213 5.95 -32.28 10.86
CA ASP A 213 6.34 -33.19 11.94
C ASP A 213 7.53 -32.65 12.77
N ARG A 214 8.48 -31.98 12.09
CA ARG A 214 9.63 -31.30 12.72
C ARG A 214 9.29 -29.95 13.35
N LYS A 215 8.03 -29.50 13.27
CA LYS A 215 7.55 -28.18 13.72
C LYS A 215 8.30 -27.01 13.07
N TRP A 216 8.66 -27.16 11.80
CA TRP A 216 9.23 -26.07 10.99
C TRP A 216 8.10 -25.27 10.37
N LEU A 217 7.43 -24.45 11.19
CA LEU A 217 6.20 -23.74 10.85
C LEU A 217 6.44 -22.30 10.35
N GLY A 218 7.65 -21.96 9.91
CA GLY A 218 8.01 -20.65 9.38
C GLY A 218 8.53 -19.67 10.45
N ASP A 219 8.22 -18.39 10.29
CA ASP A 219 8.75 -17.29 11.12
C ASP A 219 8.40 -17.47 12.61
N LYS A 220 7.20 -17.97 12.91
CA LYS A 220 6.73 -18.18 14.29
C LYS A 220 7.55 -19.23 15.07
N THR A 221 8.16 -20.17 14.37
CA THR A 221 9.06 -21.19 14.95
C THR A 221 10.52 -20.95 14.59
N LYS A 222 10.84 -19.81 13.95
CA LYS A 222 12.19 -19.44 13.47
C LYS A 222 12.80 -20.47 12.53
N GLY A 223 11.98 -21.20 11.77
CA GLY A 223 12.42 -22.24 10.84
C GLY A 223 11.25 -22.75 10.01
N GLY A 224 11.45 -22.78 8.69
CA GLY A 224 10.52 -23.26 7.66
C GLY A 224 11.31 -23.52 6.39
N PHE A 225 10.85 -23.01 5.25
CA PHE A 225 11.63 -23.02 4.00
C PHE A 225 12.90 -22.19 4.10
N TYR A 226 12.85 -21.13 4.88
CA TYR A 226 13.99 -20.32 5.26
C TYR A 226 14.19 -20.32 6.77
N LYS A 227 15.42 -20.03 7.18
CA LYS A 227 15.81 -19.87 8.58
C LYS A 227 16.85 -18.77 8.71
N LYS A 228 16.76 -17.98 9.79
CA LYS A 228 17.81 -17.02 10.12
C LYS A 228 19.02 -17.77 10.71
N ASN A 229 20.23 -17.45 10.26
CA ASN A 229 21.45 -17.98 10.88
C ASN A 229 21.65 -17.31 12.26
N VAL A 230 21.27 -18.01 13.34
CA VAL A 230 21.43 -17.51 14.71
C VAL A 230 22.86 -17.78 15.16
N GLY A 231 23.72 -16.74 15.14
CA GLY A 231 25.11 -16.88 15.60
C GLY A 231 26.09 -15.78 15.17
N GLN A 232 25.77 -14.94 14.18
CA GLN A 232 26.57 -13.77 13.84
C GLN A 232 25.78 -12.50 14.15
N ALA A 233 26.19 -11.77 15.20
CA ALA A 233 25.79 -10.38 15.34
C ALA A 233 26.24 -9.63 14.07
N PRO A 234 25.48 -8.63 13.57
CA PRO A 234 25.96 -7.78 12.49
C PRO A 234 27.34 -7.24 12.89
N SER A 235 28.36 -7.55 12.08
CA SER A 235 29.73 -7.13 12.39
C SER A 235 29.77 -5.59 12.47
N PRO A 236 30.31 -4.99 13.54
CA PRO A 236 30.50 -3.53 13.62
C PRO A 236 31.36 -2.99 12.48
N ALA A 237 32.20 -3.84 11.86
CA ALA A 237 33.04 -3.49 10.73
C ALA A 237 32.28 -3.49 9.39
N ASN A 238 31.11 -4.13 9.29
CA ASN A 238 30.27 -4.18 8.09
C ASN A 238 28.76 -4.06 8.44
N PRO A 239 28.27 -2.85 8.78
CA PRO A 239 26.87 -2.60 9.19
C PRO A 239 25.79 -2.90 8.12
N GLY A 240 26.19 -3.39 6.95
CA GLY A 240 25.32 -3.70 5.81
C GLY A 240 25.24 -5.18 5.42
N GLN A 241 25.91 -6.10 6.13
CA GLN A 241 25.82 -7.53 5.84
C GLN A 241 24.37 -7.99 6.12
N GLN A 242 23.67 -8.48 5.09
CA GLN A 242 22.37 -9.13 5.27
C GLN A 242 22.53 -10.23 6.33
N GLU A 243 21.63 -10.32 7.30
CA GLU A 243 21.52 -11.52 8.16
C GLU A 243 21.55 -12.73 7.22
N GLU A 244 22.57 -13.57 7.36
CA GLU A 244 22.75 -14.72 6.49
C GLU A 244 21.51 -15.61 6.65
N ARG A 245 20.63 -15.61 5.64
CA ARG A 245 19.48 -16.50 5.62
C ARG A 245 19.96 -17.83 5.07
N LEU A 246 19.47 -18.89 5.68
CA LEU A 246 19.59 -20.23 5.17
C LEU A 246 18.30 -20.58 4.44
N ALA A 247 18.43 -21.37 3.37
CA ALA A 247 17.33 -21.95 2.63
C ALA A 247 17.36 -23.48 2.78
N LEU A 248 16.20 -24.11 2.71
CA LEU A 248 16.06 -25.55 2.84
C LEU A 248 16.25 -26.23 1.48
N ASP A 249 17.07 -27.28 1.44
CA ASP A 249 17.05 -28.27 0.36
C ASP A 249 15.87 -29.22 0.60
N TRP A 250 14.89 -29.23 -0.30
CA TRP A 250 13.66 -30.01 -0.13
C TRP A 250 13.88 -31.53 -0.25
N LYS A 251 15.00 -31.98 -0.83
CA LYS A 251 15.34 -33.41 -0.98
C LYS A 251 16.01 -33.96 0.28
N THR A 252 16.98 -33.22 0.82
CA THR A 252 17.76 -33.66 2.00
C THR A 252 17.15 -33.19 3.31
N LEU A 253 16.33 -32.15 3.26
CA LEU A 253 15.82 -31.40 4.40
C LEU A 253 16.95 -30.82 5.28
N GLU A 254 18.06 -30.45 4.65
CA GLU A 254 19.17 -29.73 5.27
C GLU A 254 19.15 -28.26 4.84
N TYR A 255 19.65 -27.38 5.71
CA TYR A 255 19.75 -25.95 5.43
C TYR A 255 21.11 -25.62 4.81
N HIS A 256 21.11 -24.79 3.77
CA HIS A 256 22.33 -24.24 3.15
C HIS A 256 22.28 -22.70 3.08
N PRO A 257 23.44 -22.02 2.92
CA PRO A 257 23.45 -20.57 2.70
C PRO A 257 22.60 -20.17 1.49
N GLN A 258 21.66 -19.25 1.69
CA GLN A 258 20.73 -18.82 0.64
C GLN A 258 21.48 -18.37 -0.61
N GLN A 259 21.12 -18.95 -1.76
CA GLN A 259 21.67 -18.56 -3.04
C GLN A 259 20.79 -17.50 -3.73
N LYS A 260 21.38 -16.73 -4.65
CA LYS A 260 20.62 -15.82 -5.54
C LYS A 260 20.53 -16.45 -6.93
N PRO A 261 19.40 -17.10 -7.27
CA PRO A 261 19.22 -17.71 -8.59
C PRO A 261 19.42 -16.69 -9.70
N ARG A 262 19.95 -17.14 -10.84
CA ARG A 262 20.13 -16.32 -12.04
C ARG A 262 19.51 -17.02 -13.23
N PHE A 263 18.40 -16.46 -13.71
CA PHE A 263 17.75 -16.89 -14.95
C PHE A 263 17.93 -15.80 -16.01
N ALA A 264 18.36 -16.19 -17.21
CA ALA A 264 18.54 -15.24 -18.30
C ALA A 264 17.23 -14.54 -18.66
N ALA A 265 16.11 -15.28 -18.65
CA ALA A 265 14.77 -14.74 -18.87
C ALA A 265 14.40 -13.63 -17.85
N LEU A 266 14.70 -13.83 -16.56
CA LEU A 266 14.42 -12.83 -15.53
C LEU A 266 15.30 -11.58 -15.67
N GLU A 267 16.58 -11.76 -16.01
CA GLU A 267 17.50 -10.64 -16.24
C GLU A 267 17.10 -9.78 -17.46
N MET A 268 16.52 -10.39 -18.49
CA MET A 268 15.95 -9.67 -19.63
C MET A 268 14.64 -8.94 -19.24
N ALA A 269 13.81 -9.59 -18.41
CA ALA A 269 12.52 -9.08 -17.94
C ALA A 269 12.59 -7.95 -16.91
N LYS A 270 13.72 -7.78 -16.22
CA LYS A 270 13.84 -6.81 -15.11
C LYS A 270 13.61 -5.34 -15.49
N ASN A 271 13.81 -4.98 -16.76
CA ASN A 271 13.65 -3.61 -17.26
C ASN A 271 12.25 -3.33 -17.82
N VAL A 272 11.36 -4.34 -17.86
CA VAL A 272 9.97 -4.18 -18.30
C VAL A 272 9.11 -3.99 -17.06
N GLU A 273 8.62 -2.77 -16.85
CA GLU A 273 7.88 -2.41 -15.62
C GLU A 273 6.48 -3.04 -15.61
N GLU A 274 5.75 -2.93 -16.72
CA GLU A 274 4.39 -3.45 -16.91
C GLU A 274 4.34 -4.99 -16.89
N VAL A 275 3.45 -5.57 -16.08
CA VAL A 275 3.31 -7.03 -15.93
C VAL A 275 2.99 -7.72 -17.25
N GLY A 276 2.05 -7.20 -18.05
CA GLY A 276 1.58 -7.88 -19.26
C GLY A 276 2.68 -8.09 -20.32
N PRO A 277 3.36 -7.03 -20.79
CA PRO A 277 4.52 -7.17 -21.67
C PRO A 277 5.63 -8.02 -21.07
N ARG A 278 5.91 -7.86 -19.77
CA ARG A 278 6.91 -8.68 -19.07
C ARG A 278 6.54 -10.17 -19.13
N LEU A 279 5.29 -10.49 -18.87
CA LEU A 279 4.75 -11.84 -18.89
C LEU A 279 4.83 -12.47 -20.28
N ARG A 280 4.39 -11.77 -21.33
CA ARG A 280 4.48 -12.29 -22.71
C ARG A 280 5.91 -12.57 -23.13
N MET A 281 6.86 -11.75 -22.70
CA MET A 281 8.28 -12.00 -22.93
C MET A 281 8.78 -13.25 -22.17
N LEU A 282 8.39 -13.42 -20.90
CA LEU A 282 8.74 -14.61 -20.10
C LEU A 282 8.14 -15.91 -20.64
N LEU A 283 6.97 -15.83 -21.29
CA LEU A 283 6.30 -16.97 -21.93
C LEU A 283 6.80 -17.24 -23.36
N GLY A 284 7.67 -16.38 -23.90
CA GLY A 284 8.19 -16.48 -25.27
C GLY A 284 7.16 -16.15 -26.35
N LEU A 285 6.10 -15.38 -26.02
CA LEU A 285 5.01 -15.04 -26.94
C LEU A 285 5.34 -13.84 -27.86
N ASP A 286 6.25 -12.96 -27.46
CA ASP A 286 6.62 -11.75 -28.23
C ASP A 286 7.80 -11.98 -29.22
N SER A 287 8.48 -13.12 -29.17
CA SER A 287 9.68 -13.38 -29.96
C SER A 287 9.40 -14.10 -31.28
N SER A 288 9.74 -13.47 -32.40
CA SER A 288 9.77 -14.07 -33.75
C SER A 288 10.92 -15.06 -33.99
N LYS A 289 11.79 -15.25 -32.98
CA LYS A 289 12.87 -16.25 -32.98
C LYS A 289 12.58 -17.30 -31.90
N PRO A 290 12.80 -18.59 -32.17
CA PRO A 290 12.69 -19.62 -31.15
C PRO A 290 13.65 -19.29 -30.01
N GLN A 291 13.11 -18.95 -28.84
CA GLN A 291 13.91 -18.94 -27.62
C GLN A 291 14.41 -20.36 -27.37
N LYS A 292 15.69 -20.48 -27.05
CA LYS A 292 16.25 -21.74 -26.53
C LYS A 292 15.46 -22.06 -25.26
N GLU A 293 14.95 -23.29 -25.12
CA GLU A 293 14.19 -23.71 -23.94
C GLU A 293 14.98 -23.39 -22.67
N ASP A 294 14.53 -22.37 -21.94
CA ASP A 294 15.01 -22.00 -20.61
C ASP A 294 14.04 -22.60 -19.58
N LYS A 295 14.59 -23.23 -18.55
CA LYS A 295 13.87 -23.82 -17.40
C LYS A 295 12.85 -22.84 -16.81
N ALA A 296 13.16 -21.54 -16.77
CA ALA A 296 12.25 -20.49 -16.31
C ALA A 296 11.00 -20.37 -17.21
N GLY A 297 11.17 -20.33 -18.53
CA GLY A 297 10.05 -20.21 -19.48
C GLY A 297 9.14 -21.44 -19.46
N ALA A 298 9.73 -22.64 -19.36
CA ALA A 298 8.97 -23.88 -19.22
C ALA A 298 8.17 -23.95 -17.90
N PHE A 299 8.76 -23.45 -16.80
CA PHE A 299 8.09 -23.32 -15.52
C PHE A 299 6.90 -22.35 -15.60
N PHE A 300 7.12 -21.13 -16.11
CA PHE A 300 6.06 -20.14 -16.25
C PHE A 300 4.91 -20.63 -17.13
N TRP A 301 5.25 -21.24 -18.27
CA TRP A 301 4.26 -21.77 -19.18
C TRP A 301 3.38 -22.82 -18.49
N SER A 302 3.99 -23.80 -17.81
CA SER A 302 3.23 -24.86 -17.13
C SER A 302 2.42 -24.31 -15.94
N ALA A 303 3.06 -23.52 -15.07
CA ALA A 303 2.43 -23.00 -13.85
C ALA A 303 1.20 -22.14 -14.16
N LEU A 304 1.30 -21.27 -15.18
CA LEU A 304 0.21 -20.37 -15.53
C LEU A 304 -0.89 -21.05 -16.34
N CYS A 305 -0.55 -21.99 -17.24
CA CYS A 305 -1.58 -22.76 -17.94
C CYS A 305 -2.50 -23.51 -16.96
N ASP A 306 -1.89 -24.16 -15.96
CA ASP A 306 -2.64 -24.91 -14.95
C ASP A 306 -3.48 -23.96 -14.08
N LEU A 307 -2.93 -22.80 -13.68
CA LEU A 307 -3.65 -21.76 -12.94
C LEU A 307 -4.87 -21.24 -13.70
N TRP A 308 -4.69 -20.91 -14.98
CA TRP A 308 -5.76 -20.38 -15.83
C TRP A 308 -6.87 -21.38 -16.05
N ASN A 309 -6.52 -22.63 -16.39
CA ASN A 309 -7.50 -23.68 -16.59
C ASN A 309 -8.28 -23.97 -15.30
N TYR A 310 -7.57 -24.16 -14.18
CA TYR A 310 -8.22 -24.39 -12.90
C TYR A 310 -9.16 -23.24 -12.51
N SER A 311 -8.69 -21.99 -12.62
CA SER A 311 -9.50 -20.82 -12.28
C SER A 311 -10.76 -20.72 -13.14
N ALA A 312 -10.63 -20.97 -14.45
CA ALA A 312 -11.75 -20.95 -15.38
C ALA A 312 -12.78 -22.05 -15.08
N ASP A 313 -12.35 -23.28 -14.78
CA ASP A 313 -13.25 -24.40 -14.48
C ASP A 313 -13.93 -24.29 -13.11
N ARG A 314 -13.50 -23.37 -12.23
CA ARG A 314 -14.15 -23.09 -10.93
C ARG A 314 -15.27 -22.04 -11.02
N ILE A 315 -15.58 -21.52 -12.21
CA ILE A 315 -16.73 -20.65 -12.41
C ILE A 315 -17.88 -21.44 -13.05
N PRO A 316 -19.11 -21.40 -12.50
CA PRO A 316 -19.58 -20.56 -11.40
C PRO A 316 -19.57 -21.26 -10.02
N GLU A 317 -18.74 -22.29 -9.80
CA GLU A 317 -18.73 -23.07 -8.55
C GLU A 317 -18.38 -22.23 -7.31
N ILE A 318 -17.34 -21.41 -7.39
CA ILE A 318 -16.82 -20.67 -6.21
C ILE A 318 -17.25 -19.20 -6.18
N ALA A 319 -17.59 -18.65 -7.35
CA ALA A 319 -17.99 -17.25 -7.53
C ALA A 319 -18.97 -17.14 -8.70
N ASP A 320 -19.79 -16.08 -8.72
CA ASP A 320 -20.72 -15.80 -9.84
C ASP A 320 -20.04 -15.15 -11.05
N SER A 321 -18.84 -14.59 -10.87
CA SER A 321 -18.11 -13.93 -11.94
C SER A 321 -16.60 -14.08 -11.80
N ILE A 322 -15.91 -13.99 -12.93
CA ILE A 322 -14.45 -13.92 -12.98
C ILE A 322 -13.89 -12.70 -12.24
N VAL A 323 -14.68 -11.62 -12.14
CA VAL A 323 -14.32 -10.39 -11.41
C VAL A 323 -14.14 -10.68 -9.93
N GLY A 324 -15.01 -11.51 -9.34
CA GLY A 324 -14.89 -11.93 -7.95
C GLY A 324 -13.58 -12.67 -7.69
N VAL A 325 -13.19 -13.57 -8.60
CA VAL A 325 -11.94 -14.32 -8.52
C VAL A 325 -10.72 -13.41 -8.61
N ASP A 326 -10.69 -12.51 -9.60
CA ASP A 326 -9.56 -11.61 -9.77
C ASP A 326 -9.42 -10.65 -8.58
N ARG A 327 -10.53 -10.08 -8.11
CA ARG A 327 -10.53 -9.21 -6.93
C ARG A 327 -10.09 -9.96 -5.68
N ALA A 328 -10.53 -11.20 -5.48
CA ALA A 328 -10.12 -12.02 -4.35
C ALA A 328 -8.60 -12.25 -4.36
N MET A 329 -8.01 -12.59 -5.51
CA MET A 329 -6.55 -12.78 -5.59
C MET A 329 -5.76 -11.48 -5.43
N ARG A 330 -6.25 -10.37 -6.00
CA ARG A 330 -5.61 -9.05 -5.85
C ARG A 330 -5.65 -8.51 -4.43
N LEU A 331 -6.77 -8.70 -3.72
CA LEU A 331 -6.98 -8.14 -2.39
C LEU A 331 -6.55 -9.08 -1.25
N GLY A 332 -6.60 -10.39 -1.48
CA GLY A 332 -6.34 -11.44 -0.49
C GLY A 332 -4.95 -12.09 -0.62
N PHE A 333 -4.37 -12.09 -1.82
CA PHE A 333 -3.00 -12.58 -2.07
C PHE A 333 -2.06 -11.47 -2.58
N ASN A 334 -2.52 -10.23 -2.67
CA ASN A 334 -1.76 -9.07 -3.13
C ASN A 334 -1.12 -9.28 -4.52
N TRP A 335 -1.81 -10.01 -5.40
CA TRP A 335 -1.43 -10.09 -6.80
C TRP A 335 -1.72 -8.75 -7.50
N GLU A 336 -0.90 -8.38 -8.46
CA GLU A 336 -1.11 -7.16 -9.26
C GLU A 336 -2.31 -7.36 -10.21
N LEU A 337 -2.35 -8.51 -10.88
CA LEU A 337 -3.43 -8.97 -11.75
C LEU A 337 -3.99 -10.30 -11.22
N GLY A 338 -5.31 -10.43 -11.22
CA GLY A 338 -5.95 -11.72 -10.94
C GLY A 338 -5.73 -12.76 -12.06
N PRO A 339 -6.10 -14.04 -11.86
CA PRO A 339 -5.90 -15.09 -12.87
C PRO A 339 -6.41 -14.74 -14.28
N PHE A 340 -7.61 -14.16 -14.41
CA PHE A 340 -8.20 -13.86 -15.71
C PHE A 340 -7.61 -12.58 -16.32
N GLU A 341 -7.35 -11.55 -15.51
CA GLU A 341 -6.58 -10.38 -15.93
C GLU A 341 -5.16 -10.75 -16.41
N LEU A 342 -4.51 -11.69 -15.73
CA LEU A 342 -3.20 -12.21 -16.10
C LEU A 342 -3.26 -13.00 -17.42
N TRP A 343 -4.35 -13.75 -17.65
CA TRP A 343 -4.58 -14.47 -18.90
C TRP A 343 -4.79 -13.51 -20.07
N ASP A 344 -5.58 -12.45 -19.87
CA ASP A 344 -5.77 -11.39 -20.86
C ASP A 344 -4.46 -10.69 -21.19
N ALA A 345 -3.65 -10.41 -20.17
CA ALA A 345 -2.34 -9.79 -20.36
C ALA A 345 -1.38 -10.67 -21.17
N ALA A 346 -1.45 -12.00 -21.02
CA ALA A 346 -0.71 -12.96 -21.84
C ALA A 346 -1.30 -13.13 -23.25
N GLY A 347 -2.62 -12.96 -23.40
CA GLY A 347 -3.40 -13.17 -24.62
C GLY A 347 -4.08 -14.55 -24.64
N VAL A 348 -5.39 -14.57 -24.39
CA VAL A 348 -6.18 -15.82 -24.27
C VAL A 348 -6.14 -16.64 -25.57
N GLU A 349 -6.43 -16.03 -26.71
CA GLU A 349 -6.44 -16.71 -28.01
C GLU A 349 -5.09 -17.38 -28.33
N ALA A 350 -3.98 -16.65 -28.16
CA ALA A 350 -2.64 -17.14 -28.47
C ALA A 350 -2.20 -18.28 -27.53
N THR A 351 -2.48 -18.14 -26.24
CA THR A 351 -2.12 -19.16 -25.24
C THR A 351 -2.96 -20.42 -25.39
N VAL A 352 -4.27 -20.31 -25.62
CA VAL A 352 -5.14 -21.46 -25.90
C VAL A 352 -4.72 -22.18 -27.18
N ALA A 353 -4.38 -21.46 -28.26
CA ALA A 353 -3.89 -22.05 -29.49
C ALA A 353 -2.61 -22.87 -29.26
N ARG A 354 -1.69 -22.37 -28.43
CA ARG A 354 -0.47 -23.09 -28.04
C ARG A 354 -0.78 -24.31 -27.18
N MET A 355 -1.66 -24.20 -26.18
CA MET A 355 -2.08 -25.35 -25.36
C MET A 355 -2.64 -26.49 -26.23
N LYS A 356 -3.53 -26.16 -27.18
CA LYS A 356 -4.10 -27.14 -28.13
C LYS A 356 -3.03 -27.79 -29.00
N LYS A 357 -2.09 -27.00 -29.52
CA LYS A 357 -0.97 -27.51 -30.33
C LYS A 357 -0.08 -28.47 -29.55
N GLU A 358 0.12 -28.21 -28.25
CA GLU A 358 0.91 -29.05 -27.34
C GLU A 358 0.12 -30.22 -26.74
N GLY A 359 -1.18 -30.35 -27.04
CA GLY A 359 -2.04 -31.39 -26.46
C GLY A 359 -2.34 -31.20 -24.97
N ARG A 360 -2.19 -29.97 -24.45
CA ARG A 360 -2.54 -29.63 -23.07
C ARG A 360 -4.05 -29.42 -22.90
N PRO A 361 -4.63 -29.72 -21.73
CA PRO A 361 -6.01 -29.40 -21.43
C PRO A 361 -6.30 -27.90 -21.58
N VAL A 362 -7.54 -27.58 -21.97
CA VAL A 362 -8.07 -26.21 -22.03
C VAL A 362 -9.42 -26.23 -21.31
N ALA A 363 -9.61 -25.30 -20.37
CA ALA A 363 -10.86 -25.15 -19.63
C ALA A 363 -12.04 -24.90 -20.57
N LEU A 364 -13.18 -25.52 -20.27
CA LEU A 364 -14.38 -25.45 -21.10
C LEU A 364 -14.85 -23.99 -21.28
N ASN A 365 -14.81 -23.21 -20.19
CA ASN A 365 -15.21 -21.81 -20.22
C ASN A 365 -14.31 -20.96 -21.15
N ALA A 366 -13.02 -21.29 -21.26
CA ALA A 366 -12.11 -20.60 -22.17
C ALA A 366 -12.39 -20.96 -23.64
N GLU A 367 -12.75 -22.22 -23.90
CA GLU A 367 -13.18 -22.64 -25.24
C GLU A 367 -14.49 -21.96 -25.66
N GLN A 368 -15.45 -21.86 -24.75
CA GLN A 368 -16.72 -21.17 -24.97
C GLN A 368 -16.51 -19.68 -25.29
N LEU A 369 -15.68 -18.99 -24.49
CA LEU A 369 -15.32 -17.60 -24.76
C LEU A 369 -14.81 -17.42 -26.20
N LEU A 370 -13.83 -18.22 -26.63
CA LEU A 370 -13.28 -18.11 -27.97
C LEU A 370 -14.27 -18.53 -29.07
N ALA A 371 -15.14 -19.50 -28.79
CA ALA A 371 -16.18 -19.95 -29.73
C ALA A 371 -17.22 -18.87 -30.04
N THR A 372 -17.45 -17.94 -29.11
CA THR A 372 -18.33 -16.77 -29.31
C THR A 372 -17.67 -15.63 -30.13
N GLY A 373 -16.42 -15.80 -30.54
CA GLY A 373 -15.67 -14.81 -31.34
C GLY A 373 -14.94 -13.75 -30.52
N HIS A 374 -15.00 -13.84 -29.18
CA HIS A 374 -14.27 -12.98 -28.26
C HIS A 374 -12.84 -13.49 -28.05
N LYS A 375 -11.92 -12.60 -27.61
CA LYS A 375 -10.48 -12.90 -27.52
C LYS A 375 -9.88 -12.69 -26.12
N SER A 376 -10.68 -12.19 -25.19
CA SER A 376 -10.26 -11.79 -23.85
C SER A 376 -11.43 -11.92 -22.88
N TRP A 377 -11.14 -12.13 -21.61
CA TRP A 377 -12.12 -12.17 -20.53
C TRP A 377 -12.69 -10.80 -20.23
N TYR A 378 -11.92 -9.74 -20.42
CA TYR A 378 -12.32 -8.35 -20.24
C TYR A 378 -12.24 -7.55 -21.53
N THR A 379 -13.05 -6.50 -21.61
CA THR A 379 -13.00 -5.47 -22.66
C THR A 379 -13.12 -4.09 -22.02
N ASP A 380 -12.66 -3.07 -22.73
CA ASP A 380 -12.90 -1.68 -22.32
C ASP A 380 -14.37 -1.31 -22.53
N ASP A 381 -14.92 -0.56 -21.58
CA ASP A 381 -16.29 -0.02 -21.62
C ASP A 381 -16.32 1.35 -20.94
N THR A 382 -16.16 2.41 -21.74
CA THR A 382 -16.03 3.80 -21.27
C THR A 382 -17.29 4.35 -20.62
N GLU A 383 -18.45 3.73 -20.86
CA GLU A 383 -19.75 4.13 -20.31
C GLU A 383 -19.95 3.67 -18.86
N THR A 384 -19.04 2.84 -18.35
CA THR A 384 -19.11 2.28 -16.99
C THR A 384 -18.13 2.96 -16.05
N SER A 385 -18.46 2.99 -14.74
CA SER A 385 -17.60 3.60 -13.72
C SER A 385 -16.25 2.88 -13.54
N SER A 386 -16.17 1.60 -13.91
CA SER A 386 -14.93 0.82 -13.94
C SER A 386 -14.11 1.00 -15.21
N GLY A 387 -14.72 1.56 -16.27
CA GLY A 387 -14.13 1.63 -17.61
C GLY A 387 -13.99 0.26 -18.29
N ARG A 388 -14.65 -0.79 -17.77
CA ARG A 388 -14.46 -2.19 -18.20
C ARG A 388 -15.74 -3.01 -18.15
N ALA A 389 -15.84 -3.96 -19.07
CA ALA A 389 -16.80 -5.05 -19.04
C ALA A 389 -16.07 -6.41 -18.98
N PHE A 390 -16.75 -7.44 -18.51
CA PHE A 390 -16.25 -8.81 -18.40
C PHE A 390 -17.18 -9.81 -19.07
N TRP A 391 -16.64 -10.91 -19.58
CA TRP A 391 -17.43 -11.98 -20.20
C TRP A 391 -18.15 -12.81 -19.15
N GLN A 392 -19.47 -12.93 -19.27
CA GLN A 392 -20.31 -13.66 -18.34
C GLN A 392 -20.40 -15.14 -18.71
N VAL A 393 -19.74 -15.98 -17.92
CA VAL A 393 -19.82 -17.44 -18.02
C VAL A 393 -21.29 -17.89 -17.96
N GLY A 394 -21.72 -18.67 -18.96
CA GLY A 394 -23.08 -19.22 -19.06
C GLY A 394 -24.14 -18.29 -19.66
N ARG A 395 -23.81 -17.03 -19.98
CA ARG A 395 -24.67 -16.11 -20.73
C ARG A 395 -24.09 -15.68 -22.07
N ASP A 396 -22.82 -15.98 -22.33
CA ASP A 396 -22.13 -15.76 -23.61
C ASP A 396 -22.15 -14.31 -24.10
N GLN A 397 -22.18 -13.34 -23.18
CA GLN A 397 -22.13 -11.90 -23.45
C GLN A 397 -21.26 -11.17 -22.43
N TYR A 398 -20.78 -9.98 -22.80
CA TYR A 398 -20.15 -9.08 -21.84
C TYR A 398 -21.17 -8.38 -20.96
N ALA A 399 -20.75 -8.08 -19.73
CA ALA A 399 -21.48 -7.19 -18.84
C ALA A 399 -20.54 -6.22 -18.13
N PRO A 400 -21.04 -5.05 -17.70
CA PRO A 400 -20.27 -4.07 -16.94
C PRO A 400 -19.61 -4.68 -15.70
N VAL A 401 -18.35 -4.31 -15.45
CA VAL A 401 -17.74 -4.54 -14.14
C VAL A 401 -18.31 -3.51 -13.17
N GLU A 402 -19.23 -3.93 -12.30
CA GLU A 402 -19.82 -3.06 -11.29
C GLU A 402 -18.85 -2.79 -10.14
N LEU A 403 -18.73 -1.51 -9.79
CA LEU A 403 -17.97 -1.05 -8.63
C LEU A 403 -18.92 -0.45 -7.58
N PRO A 404 -18.64 -0.62 -6.28
CA PRO A 404 -19.38 0.09 -5.24
C PRO A 404 -19.35 1.60 -5.48
N VAL A 405 -20.45 2.29 -5.16
CA VAL A 405 -20.55 3.75 -5.29
C VAL A 405 -19.39 4.43 -4.54
N GLY A 406 -18.63 5.27 -5.23
CA GLY A 406 -17.46 5.97 -4.69
C GLY A 406 -16.13 5.23 -4.83
N VAL A 407 -16.12 3.98 -5.32
CA VAL A 407 -14.88 3.30 -5.74
C VAL A 407 -14.52 3.75 -7.15
N TRP A 408 -13.32 4.29 -7.32
CA TRP A 408 -12.87 4.84 -8.60
C TRP A 408 -11.34 4.93 -8.69
N SER A 409 -10.80 4.95 -9.91
CA SER A 409 -9.35 4.97 -10.16
C SER A 409 -8.97 6.03 -11.19
N VAL A 410 -7.72 6.50 -11.14
CA VAL A 410 -7.21 7.46 -12.13
C VAL A 410 -7.15 6.80 -13.51
N THR A 411 -6.84 5.51 -13.56
CA THR A 411 -6.84 4.69 -14.77
C THR A 411 -8.22 4.67 -15.45
N ALA A 412 -9.30 4.47 -14.67
CA ALA A 412 -10.66 4.55 -15.20
C ALA A 412 -11.00 5.97 -15.67
N ALA A 413 -10.67 7.00 -14.89
CA ALA A 413 -10.90 8.40 -15.25
C ALA A 413 -10.21 8.79 -16.58
N LYS A 414 -8.96 8.36 -16.79
CA LYS A 414 -8.23 8.56 -18.05
C LYS A 414 -8.95 7.99 -19.26
N LYS A 415 -9.57 6.81 -19.13
CA LYS A 415 -10.30 6.16 -20.21
C LYS A 415 -11.62 6.84 -20.49
N SER A 416 -12.38 7.19 -19.45
CA SER A 416 -13.72 7.76 -19.58
C SER A 416 -13.73 9.25 -19.93
N ASN A 417 -12.85 10.06 -19.33
CA ASN A 417 -12.86 11.51 -19.46
C ASN A 417 -11.68 12.06 -20.29
N GLY A 418 -10.60 11.30 -20.39
CA GLY A 418 -9.45 11.64 -21.23
C GLY A 418 -8.22 12.19 -20.48
N LEU A 419 -7.10 12.16 -21.20
CA LEU A 419 -5.80 12.66 -20.77
C LEU A 419 -5.58 14.07 -21.36
N VAL A 420 -5.36 15.06 -20.51
CA VAL A 420 -5.15 16.46 -20.93
C VAL A 420 -3.69 16.72 -21.29
N LYS A 421 -2.76 16.25 -20.45
CA LYS A 421 -1.32 16.44 -20.65
C LYS A 421 -0.53 15.32 -20.00
N LYS A 422 0.64 14.98 -20.56
CA LYS A 422 1.55 13.98 -20.01
C LYS A 422 3.01 14.35 -20.30
N ASN A 423 3.90 13.95 -19.39
CA ASN A 423 5.34 13.83 -19.65
C ASN A 423 5.86 12.48 -19.11
N SER A 424 7.17 12.36 -18.85
CA SER A 424 7.78 11.11 -18.37
C SER A 424 7.42 10.72 -16.93
N GLY A 425 7.02 11.67 -16.09
CA GLY A 425 6.85 11.44 -14.65
C GLY A 425 5.46 11.75 -14.11
N ALA A 426 4.66 12.52 -14.84
CA ALA A 426 3.30 12.84 -14.44
C ALA A 426 2.32 13.08 -15.60
N SER A 427 1.03 13.06 -15.27
CA SER A 427 -0.10 13.26 -16.17
C SER A 427 -1.14 14.19 -15.53
N LEU A 428 -1.77 15.02 -16.34
CA LEU A 428 -2.99 15.76 -16.02
C LEU A 428 -4.17 15.04 -16.66
N VAL A 429 -5.09 14.56 -15.84
CA VAL A 429 -6.25 13.74 -16.22
C VAL A 429 -7.52 14.50 -15.87
N ASP A 430 -8.53 14.44 -16.74
CA ASP A 430 -9.84 15.02 -16.43
C ASP A 430 -10.65 14.08 -15.51
N LEU A 431 -11.12 14.56 -14.37
CA LEU A 431 -12.01 13.80 -13.48
C LEU A 431 -13.51 14.13 -13.69
N GLY A 432 -13.82 14.97 -14.68
CA GLY A 432 -15.15 15.54 -14.88
C GLY A 432 -15.50 16.59 -13.83
N GLU A 433 -16.61 17.30 -14.06
CA GLU A 433 -17.13 18.35 -13.17
C GLU A 433 -16.11 19.47 -12.88
N GLY A 434 -15.25 19.79 -13.86
CA GLY A 434 -14.24 20.84 -13.71
C GLY A 434 -13.09 20.46 -12.77
N VAL A 435 -12.88 19.18 -12.43
CA VAL A 435 -11.77 18.76 -11.55
C VAL A 435 -10.66 18.06 -12.34
N GLY A 436 -9.43 18.55 -12.24
CA GLY A 436 -8.25 17.91 -12.84
C GLY A 436 -7.47 17.06 -11.84
N CYS A 437 -6.98 15.89 -12.22
CA CYS A 437 -6.06 15.07 -11.42
C CYS A 437 -4.64 15.16 -11.95
N ILE A 438 -3.69 15.55 -11.09
CA ILE A 438 -2.26 15.41 -11.35
C ILE A 438 -1.80 14.08 -10.79
N GLU A 439 -1.46 13.16 -11.69
CA GLU A 439 -1.05 11.80 -11.36
C GLU A 439 0.44 11.61 -11.60
N PHE A 440 1.13 11.02 -10.61
CA PHE A 440 2.54 10.62 -10.72
C PHE A 440 2.65 9.19 -11.24
N HIS A 441 3.64 8.97 -12.10
CA HIS A 441 3.97 7.64 -12.64
C HIS A 441 5.46 7.48 -12.94
N SER A 442 6.32 8.35 -12.40
CA SER A 442 7.76 8.10 -12.38
C SER A 442 8.08 6.86 -11.53
N LYS A 443 9.29 6.32 -11.66
CA LYS A 443 9.71 5.17 -10.85
C LYS A 443 9.57 5.47 -9.36
N MET A 444 8.78 4.65 -8.66
CA MET A 444 8.39 4.84 -7.24
C MET A 444 7.72 6.18 -6.93
N ASN A 445 7.20 6.87 -7.95
CA ASN A 445 6.68 8.23 -7.88
C ASN A 445 7.69 9.20 -7.25
N SER A 446 8.98 9.01 -7.57
CA SER A 446 10.04 9.94 -7.17
C SER A 446 9.92 11.27 -7.89
N LEU A 447 10.06 12.37 -7.14
CA LEU A 447 9.84 13.71 -7.64
C LEU A 447 11.08 14.23 -8.38
N GLY A 448 10.97 14.29 -9.71
CA GLY A 448 11.99 14.84 -10.61
C GLY A 448 11.54 16.14 -11.29
N ALA A 449 12.39 16.65 -12.18
CA ALA A 449 12.13 17.89 -12.93
C ALA A 449 10.87 17.79 -13.81
N ASP A 450 10.51 16.60 -14.26
CA ASP A 450 9.30 16.32 -15.02
C ASP A 450 8.03 16.57 -14.19
N ILE A 451 7.95 16.04 -12.98
CA ILE A 451 6.81 16.26 -12.08
C ILE A 451 6.71 17.74 -11.68
N VAL A 452 7.84 18.34 -11.28
CA VAL A 452 7.93 19.76 -10.92
C VAL A 452 7.45 20.65 -12.07
N SER A 453 7.91 20.38 -13.29
CA SER A 453 7.53 21.14 -14.48
C SER A 453 6.05 20.96 -14.83
N LEU A 454 5.49 19.74 -14.70
CA LEU A 454 4.08 19.52 -14.99
C LEU A 454 3.17 20.25 -14.00
N ILE A 455 3.45 20.19 -12.70
CA ILE A 455 2.64 20.89 -11.68
C ILE A 455 2.70 22.41 -11.90
N ASN A 456 3.90 22.98 -12.05
CA ASN A 456 4.06 24.41 -12.29
C ASN A 456 3.35 24.87 -13.56
N GLN A 457 3.40 24.08 -14.63
CA GLN A 457 2.68 24.41 -15.86
C GLN A 457 1.17 24.27 -15.71
N THR A 458 0.68 23.30 -14.95
CA THR A 458 -0.75 23.07 -14.73
C THR A 458 -1.38 24.16 -13.88
N LEU A 459 -0.71 24.60 -12.81
CA LEU A 459 -1.27 25.53 -11.83
C LEU A 459 -1.04 27.01 -12.16
N LYS A 460 -0.16 27.33 -13.12
CA LYS A 460 0.03 28.72 -13.55
C LYS A 460 -1.16 29.21 -14.40
N PRO A 461 -1.44 30.52 -14.41
CA PRO A 461 -2.41 31.12 -15.34
C PRO A 461 -2.05 30.86 -16.81
N SER A 462 -3.05 30.70 -17.66
CA SER A 462 -2.92 30.33 -19.07
C SER A 462 -2.24 28.97 -19.29
N GLY A 463 -2.29 28.10 -18.28
CA GLY A 463 -1.72 26.76 -18.30
C GLY A 463 -2.70 25.71 -18.86
N PRO A 464 -2.24 24.47 -19.10
CA PRO A 464 -3.12 23.33 -19.40
C PRO A 464 -4.19 23.06 -18.34
N GLY A 465 -4.04 23.58 -17.12
CA GLY A 465 -5.03 23.46 -16.05
C GLY A 465 -6.13 24.53 -16.05
N ASP A 466 -6.11 25.49 -16.97
CA ASP A 466 -6.98 26.67 -16.91
C ASP A 466 -8.48 26.35 -16.98
N ASN A 467 -8.86 25.28 -17.67
CA ASN A 467 -10.24 24.84 -17.83
C ASN A 467 -10.81 24.07 -16.62
N PHE A 468 -9.99 23.82 -15.59
CA PHE A 468 -10.44 23.18 -14.35
C PHE A 468 -10.71 24.21 -13.27
N ASP A 469 -11.70 23.97 -12.42
CA ASP A 469 -12.02 24.80 -11.27
C ASP A 469 -11.31 24.34 -9.99
N ALA A 470 -10.87 23.09 -9.95
CA ALA A 470 -10.17 22.50 -8.81
C ALA A 470 -9.20 21.39 -9.24
N PHE A 471 -8.27 21.02 -8.36
CA PHE A 471 -7.31 19.94 -8.62
C PHE A 471 -7.23 18.92 -7.49
N VAL A 472 -6.95 17.68 -7.88
CA VAL A 472 -6.53 16.60 -6.98
C VAL A 472 -5.12 16.16 -7.37
N ILE A 473 -4.26 15.88 -6.40
CA ILE A 473 -2.96 15.22 -6.64
C ILE A 473 -2.97 13.85 -5.96
N THR A 474 -3.00 12.79 -6.77
CA THR A 474 -3.00 11.38 -6.31
C THR A 474 -2.68 10.44 -7.48
N ASN A 475 -2.50 9.14 -7.23
CA ASN A 475 -2.24 8.14 -8.28
C ASN A 475 -2.72 6.73 -7.88
N ASP A 476 -2.65 5.76 -8.79
CA ASP A 476 -3.11 4.38 -8.56
C ASP A 476 -1.98 3.42 -8.10
N ALA A 477 -0.75 3.92 -7.90
CA ALA A 477 0.39 3.06 -7.54
C ALA A 477 0.32 2.60 -6.07
N ALA A 478 1.31 1.77 -5.67
CA ALA A 478 1.42 1.26 -4.30
C ALA A 478 1.81 2.35 -3.27
N ASN A 479 2.58 3.35 -3.69
CA ASN A 479 3.05 4.46 -2.85
C ASN A 479 2.71 5.79 -3.52
N PHE A 480 2.32 6.79 -2.73
CA PHE A 480 2.06 8.11 -3.26
C PHE A 480 3.35 8.76 -3.81
N SER A 481 4.42 8.83 -3.00
CA SER A 481 5.75 9.28 -3.43
C SER A 481 6.82 8.93 -2.39
N VAL A 482 7.98 8.44 -2.84
CA VAL A 482 9.13 8.17 -1.95
C VAL A 482 10.10 9.35 -1.80
N GLY A 483 9.74 10.52 -2.32
CA GLY A 483 10.53 11.76 -2.19
C GLY A 483 11.29 12.13 -3.46
N ALA A 484 12.29 13.01 -3.30
CA ALA A 484 13.09 13.53 -4.42
C ALA A 484 14.01 12.47 -5.04
N ASN A 485 14.40 12.68 -6.29
CA ASN A 485 15.37 11.80 -6.97
C ASN A 485 16.80 12.00 -6.43
N LEU A 486 17.15 11.21 -5.41
CA LEU A 486 18.47 11.25 -4.76
C LEU A 486 19.65 10.91 -5.67
N MET A 487 19.43 10.12 -6.73
CA MET A 487 20.50 9.77 -7.67
C MET A 487 20.95 11.00 -8.46
N LEU A 488 19.98 11.76 -8.99
CA LEU A 488 20.28 13.00 -9.72
C LEU A 488 20.97 14.02 -8.81
N LEU A 489 20.48 14.18 -7.58
CA LEU A 489 21.09 15.08 -6.59
C LEU A 489 22.55 14.69 -6.27
N LEU A 490 22.81 13.38 -6.09
CA LEU A 490 24.15 12.89 -5.79
C LEU A 490 25.11 13.17 -6.96
N MET A 491 24.67 12.94 -8.20
CA MET A 491 25.49 13.20 -9.39
C MET A 491 25.87 14.68 -9.49
N SER A 492 24.89 15.60 -9.46
CA SER A 492 25.18 17.04 -9.53
C SER A 492 26.05 17.53 -8.36
N ALA A 493 25.89 16.96 -7.16
CA ALA A 493 26.74 17.30 -6.01
C ALA A 493 28.18 16.78 -6.14
N GLN A 494 28.39 15.62 -6.78
CA GLN A 494 29.73 15.04 -7.03
C GLN A 494 30.46 15.74 -8.19
N GLU A 495 29.70 16.23 -9.17
CA GLU A 495 30.20 17.00 -10.31
C GLU A 495 30.36 18.50 -9.97
N GLU A 496 30.06 18.90 -8.73
CA GLU A 496 30.15 20.26 -8.21
C GLU A 496 29.27 21.28 -8.97
N GLU A 497 28.16 20.82 -9.55
CA GLU A 497 27.17 21.61 -10.29
C GLU A 497 26.24 22.36 -9.32
N TRP A 498 26.81 23.22 -8.48
CA TRP A 498 26.11 23.89 -7.38
C TRP A 498 24.97 24.82 -7.84
N ASP A 499 25.04 25.33 -9.07
CA ASP A 499 23.98 26.14 -9.66
C ASP A 499 22.78 25.28 -10.08
N GLU A 500 23.02 24.05 -10.53
CA GLU A 500 21.95 23.09 -10.84
C GLU A 500 21.26 22.61 -9.57
N VAL A 501 22.03 22.30 -8.52
CA VAL A 501 21.46 21.96 -7.19
C VAL A 501 20.60 23.10 -6.67
N ASP A 502 21.08 24.35 -6.77
CA ASP A 502 20.32 25.53 -6.33
C ASP A 502 19.03 25.71 -7.13
N LEU A 503 19.12 25.60 -8.46
CA LEU A 503 17.99 25.71 -9.36
C LEU A 503 16.95 24.62 -9.09
N ALA A 504 17.38 23.37 -8.89
CA ALA A 504 16.49 22.26 -8.59
C ALA A 504 15.70 22.50 -7.29
N VAL A 505 16.37 22.95 -6.23
CA VAL A 505 15.69 23.28 -4.95
C VAL A 505 14.73 24.45 -5.13
N ARG A 506 15.13 25.52 -5.83
CA ARG A 506 14.24 26.66 -6.13
C ARG A 506 13.01 26.25 -6.93
N GLN A 507 13.17 25.39 -7.94
CA GLN A 507 12.05 24.91 -8.74
C GLN A 507 11.11 24.03 -7.92
N PHE A 508 11.66 23.22 -7.00
CA PHE A 508 10.87 22.41 -6.08
C PHE A 508 10.08 23.28 -5.09
N GLN A 509 10.73 24.26 -4.46
CA GLN A 509 10.05 25.26 -3.62
C GLN A 509 9.00 26.04 -4.43
N GLY A 510 9.30 26.40 -5.68
CA GLY A 510 8.34 27.04 -6.59
C GLY A 510 7.09 26.18 -6.82
N MET A 511 7.26 24.87 -6.99
CA MET A 511 6.14 23.92 -7.12
C MET A 511 5.31 23.84 -5.85
N THR A 512 5.92 23.72 -4.67
CA THR A 512 5.18 23.64 -3.41
C THR A 512 4.45 24.95 -3.10
N GLN A 513 5.02 26.10 -3.46
CA GLN A 513 4.35 27.39 -3.40
C GLN A 513 3.21 27.52 -4.42
N ALA A 514 3.38 27.01 -5.64
CA ALA A 514 2.31 26.99 -6.65
C ALA A 514 1.11 26.14 -6.20
N ILE A 515 1.35 25.06 -5.45
CA ILE A 515 0.29 24.27 -4.80
C ILE A 515 -0.41 25.09 -3.71
N LYS A 516 0.35 25.63 -2.75
CA LYS A 516 -0.20 26.34 -1.58
C LYS A 516 -1.03 27.56 -1.96
N PHE A 517 -0.54 28.34 -2.93
CA PHE A 517 -1.13 29.62 -3.32
C PHE A 517 -1.93 29.53 -4.61
N SER A 518 -2.29 28.32 -5.05
CA SER A 518 -3.12 28.17 -6.23
C SER A 518 -4.48 28.87 -6.00
N PRO A 519 -4.94 29.71 -6.95
CA PRO A 519 -6.26 30.35 -6.85
C PRO A 519 -7.41 29.33 -6.95
N LYS A 520 -7.11 28.11 -7.38
CA LYS A 520 -8.03 26.97 -7.46
C LYS A 520 -7.69 25.99 -6.34
N PRO A 521 -8.66 25.41 -5.62
CA PRO A 521 -8.36 24.50 -4.53
C PRO A 521 -7.59 23.27 -5.04
N VAL A 522 -6.48 22.96 -4.39
CA VAL A 522 -5.66 21.76 -4.65
C VAL A 522 -5.77 20.81 -3.46
N VAL A 523 -6.42 19.67 -3.65
CA VAL A 523 -6.49 18.61 -2.63
C VAL A 523 -5.42 17.56 -2.91
N ILE A 524 -4.57 17.27 -1.92
CA ILE A 524 -3.61 16.17 -2.03
C ILE A 524 -4.15 14.95 -1.29
N ALA A 525 -4.14 13.79 -1.94
CA ALA A 525 -4.69 12.55 -1.39
C ALA A 525 -3.58 11.49 -1.27
N PRO A 526 -2.74 11.57 -0.21
CA PRO A 526 -1.59 10.70 -0.05
C PRO A 526 -1.96 9.34 0.55
N PHE A 527 -1.13 8.33 0.32
CA PHE A 527 -1.32 6.96 0.79
C PHE A 527 0.03 6.21 0.73
N GLY A 528 0.12 5.08 1.43
CA GLY A 528 1.34 4.26 1.43
C GLY A 528 2.54 5.11 1.86
N MET A 529 3.71 4.86 1.27
CA MET A 529 4.88 5.71 1.52
C MET A 529 4.68 7.11 0.90
N THR A 530 4.77 8.13 1.74
CA THR A 530 4.71 9.56 1.41
C THR A 530 5.90 10.23 2.10
N LEU A 531 7.09 10.08 1.54
CA LEU A 531 8.34 10.41 2.22
C LEU A 531 9.04 11.62 1.59
N GLY A 532 9.73 12.38 2.43
CA GLY A 532 10.54 13.53 2.03
C GLY A 532 9.74 14.52 1.19
N GLY A 533 10.18 14.79 -0.05
CA GLY A 533 9.45 15.64 -0.99
C GLY A 533 7.96 15.30 -1.18
N GLY A 534 7.56 14.03 -1.05
CA GLY A 534 6.14 13.63 -1.05
C GLY A 534 5.37 14.15 0.17
N ALA A 535 6.00 14.16 1.33
CA ALA A 535 5.48 14.80 2.54
C ALA A 535 5.47 16.33 2.40
N GLU A 536 6.50 16.93 1.79
CA GLU A 536 6.59 18.37 1.59
C GLU A 536 5.48 18.91 0.70
N ILE A 537 5.18 18.27 -0.45
CA ILE A 537 4.03 18.68 -1.28
C ILE A 537 2.72 18.54 -0.50
N THR A 538 2.57 17.47 0.30
CA THR A 538 1.38 17.21 1.12
C THR A 538 1.19 18.32 2.15
N LEU A 539 2.26 18.75 2.82
CA LEU A 539 2.23 19.83 3.80
C LEU A 539 1.79 21.16 3.18
N HIS A 540 2.08 21.42 1.91
CA HIS A 540 1.68 22.65 1.23
C HIS A 540 0.24 22.66 0.72
N ALA A 541 -0.46 21.52 0.74
CA ALA A 541 -1.82 21.44 0.27
C ALA A 541 -2.78 22.24 1.19
N PRO A 542 -3.70 23.05 0.64
CA PRO A 542 -4.74 23.71 1.44
C PRO A 542 -5.71 22.72 2.10
N ALA A 543 -5.85 21.51 1.55
CA ALA A 543 -6.55 20.41 2.21
C ALA A 543 -5.99 19.05 1.77
N ARG A 544 -6.13 18.06 2.65
CA ARG A 544 -5.64 16.70 2.41
C ARG A 544 -6.78 15.69 2.58
N GLN A 545 -6.75 14.65 1.75
CA GLN A 545 -7.64 13.49 1.84
C GLN A 545 -6.82 12.19 1.89
N PRO A 546 -6.07 11.94 2.99
CA PRO A 546 -5.22 10.77 3.10
C PRO A 546 -5.99 9.45 3.22
N HIS A 547 -5.36 8.38 2.72
CA HIS A 547 -5.73 7.01 3.09
C HIS A 547 -5.35 6.71 4.55
N ALA A 548 -6.14 5.89 5.24
CA ALA A 548 -5.86 5.49 6.63
C ALA A 548 -4.47 4.87 6.84
N GLU A 549 -4.05 3.99 5.92
CA GLU A 549 -2.67 3.45 5.87
C GLU A 549 -1.76 4.41 5.10
N LEU A 550 -1.43 5.52 5.76
CA LEU A 550 -0.46 6.52 5.33
C LEU A 550 0.84 6.40 6.14
N TYR A 551 1.96 6.34 5.44
CA TYR A 551 3.31 6.34 5.99
C TYR A 551 4.02 7.63 5.57
N ILE A 552 3.80 8.71 6.31
CA ILE A 552 4.27 10.06 5.98
C ILE A 552 5.38 10.54 6.91
N GLY A 553 6.43 11.14 6.34
CA GLY A 553 7.52 11.71 7.13
C GLY A 553 8.57 12.45 6.33
N LEU A 554 9.23 13.39 6.99
CA LEU A 554 10.38 14.15 6.50
C LEU A 554 11.66 13.38 6.83
N VAL A 555 12.12 12.56 5.88
CA VAL A 555 13.17 11.54 6.08
C VAL A 555 14.57 11.98 5.67
N GLU A 556 14.73 13.23 5.23
CA GLU A 556 15.94 13.80 4.64
C GLU A 556 17.15 13.67 5.58
N VAL A 557 16.95 13.75 6.89
CA VAL A 557 18.02 13.57 7.89
C VAL A 557 18.68 12.20 7.77
N GLY A 558 17.89 11.18 7.40
CA GLY A 558 18.40 9.83 7.18
C GLY A 558 19.41 9.73 6.03
N VAL A 559 19.36 10.66 5.07
CA VAL A 559 20.34 10.74 3.97
C VAL A 559 21.35 11.88 4.15
N GLY A 560 21.38 12.53 5.32
CA GLY A 560 22.32 13.61 5.62
C GLY A 560 21.85 14.99 5.17
N LEU A 561 20.56 15.17 4.90
CA LEU A 561 19.97 16.42 4.46
C LEU A 561 18.94 16.93 5.47
N LEU A 562 18.40 18.11 5.23
CA LEU A 562 17.15 18.58 5.84
C LEU A 562 16.09 18.71 4.75
N PRO A 563 14.79 18.79 5.08
CA PRO A 563 13.73 19.07 4.11
C PRO A 563 13.99 20.37 3.36
N GLY A 564 14.06 20.34 2.02
CA GLY A 564 14.46 21.47 1.18
C GLY A 564 13.38 22.06 0.27
N GLY A 565 12.22 21.41 0.20
CA GLY A 565 11.05 21.82 -0.59
C GLY A 565 10.05 22.69 0.17
N GLY A 566 10.41 23.18 1.36
CA GLY A 566 9.57 23.95 2.27
C GLY A 566 9.05 23.15 3.47
N GLY A 567 9.52 21.92 3.68
CA GLY A 567 9.09 21.08 4.80
C GLY A 567 9.44 21.68 6.17
N CYS A 568 10.61 22.27 6.35
CA CYS A 568 10.94 22.96 7.60
C CYS A 568 10.06 24.19 7.78
N LYS A 569 9.82 24.93 6.69
CA LYS A 569 8.96 26.11 6.69
C LYS A 569 7.52 25.78 7.11
N GLU A 570 6.88 24.76 6.53
CA GLU A 570 5.51 24.39 6.90
C GLU A 570 5.43 23.86 8.35
N MET A 571 6.41 23.09 8.80
CA MET A 571 6.47 22.63 10.19
C MET A 571 6.65 23.79 11.19
N LEU A 572 7.41 24.82 10.82
CA LEU A 572 7.50 26.07 11.58
C LEU A 572 6.15 26.77 11.65
N LEU A 573 5.46 26.96 10.51
CA LEU A 573 4.16 27.62 10.47
C LEU A 573 3.13 26.87 11.32
N HIS A 574 3.06 25.55 11.21
CA HIS A 574 2.17 24.73 12.02
C HIS A 574 2.48 24.85 13.52
N ALA A 575 3.77 24.92 13.91
CA ALA A 575 4.15 25.12 15.30
C ALA A 575 3.76 26.51 15.82
N VAL A 576 3.91 27.57 15.01
CA VAL A 576 3.44 28.93 15.34
C VAL A 576 1.93 28.95 15.53
N ASP A 577 1.18 28.33 14.62
CA ASP A 577 -0.29 28.29 14.68
C ASP A 577 -0.78 27.51 15.90
N THR A 578 -0.18 26.34 16.16
CA THR A 578 -0.49 25.52 17.35
C THR A 578 -0.24 26.29 18.64
N ALA A 579 0.89 27.01 18.74
CA ALA A 579 1.19 27.85 19.89
C ALA A 579 0.19 28.99 20.05
N GLY A 580 -0.26 29.59 18.94
CA GLY A 580 -1.30 30.61 18.94
C GLY A 580 -2.65 30.08 19.43
N ASP A 581 -3.04 28.89 18.98
CA ASP A 581 -4.32 28.25 19.32
C ASP A 581 -4.38 27.81 20.79
N LEU A 582 -3.32 27.21 21.31
CA LEU A 582 -3.23 26.81 22.72
C LEU A 582 -3.33 28.00 23.68
N ARG A 583 -2.93 29.19 23.21
CA ARG A 583 -2.91 30.41 24.01
C ARG A 583 -4.21 31.22 23.93
N GLN A 584 -5.21 30.80 23.15
CA GLN A 584 -6.47 31.53 23.02
C GLN A 584 -7.11 31.78 24.40
N GLY A 585 -7.19 33.06 24.79
CA GLY A 585 -7.62 33.52 26.12
C GLY A 585 -6.94 34.83 26.58
N THR A 586 -5.76 35.15 26.03
CA THR A 586 -5.05 36.41 26.28
C THR A 586 -4.76 37.16 24.97
N ARG A 587 -5.11 38.45 24.88
CA ARG A 587 -4.67 39.33 23.78
C ARG A 587 -3.14 39.47 23.86
N THR A 588 -2.41 38.69 23.07
CA THR A 588 -0.95 38.72 23.09
C THR A 588 -0.40 39.28 21.78
N SER A 589 0.61 40.13 21.86
CA SER A 589 1.36 40.59 20.69
C SER A 589 2.14 39.44 20.06
N SER A 590 2.53 39.58 18.78
CA SER A 590 3.41 38.62 18.09
C SER A 590 4.72 38.37 18.84
N ALA A 591 5.30 39.43 19.42
CA ALA A 591 6.47 39.31 20.30
C ALA A 591 6.17 38.49 21.56
N GLY A 592 5.00 38.70 22.19
CA GLY A 592 4.58 37.91 23.35
C GLY A 592 4.38 36.43 23.01
N LEU A 593 3.91 36.09 21.81
CA LEU A 593 3.81 34.71 21.32
C LEU A 593 5.18 34.06 21.16
N ALA A 594 6.12 34.77 20.55
CA ALA A 594 7.48 34.27 20.31
C ALA A 594 8.21 33.86 21.60
N GLU A 595 7.95 34.55 22.71
CA GLU A 595 8.56 34.30 24.02
C GLU A 595 7.79 33.27 24.88
N SER A 596 6.74 32.66 24.35
CA SER A 596 5.82 31.83 25.12
C SER A 596 6.30 30.38 25.32
N VAL A 597 5.75 29.73 26.36
CA VAL A 597 6.01 28.31 26.63
C VAL A 597 5.37 27.45 25.54
N GLU A 598 4.18 27.82 25.09
CA GLU A 598 3.45 27.13 24.01
C GLU A 598 4.26 27.13 22.70
N MET A 599 4.93 28.25 22.41
CA MET A 599 5.84 28.36 21.26
C MET A 599 7.06 27.45 21.42
N LEU A 600 7.68 27.44 22.60
CA LEU A 600 8.81 26.55 22.89
C LEU A 600 8.43 25.07 22.74
N GLU A 601 7.30 24.65 23.30
CA GLU A 601 6.82 23.25 23.23
C GLU A 601 6.49 22.83 21.80
N SER A 602 5.75 23.67 21.06
CA SER A 602 5.40 23.41 19.67
C SER A 602 6.65 23.35 18.78
N MET A 603 7.62 24.24 19.00
CA MET A 603 8.88 24.22 18.26
C MET A 603 9.75 23.01 18.58
N LYS A 604 9.83 22.60 19.84
CA LYS A 604 10.54 21.38 20.25
C LYS A 604 9.96 20.16 19.55
N LYS A 605 8.63 20.05 19.49
CA LYS A 605 7.94 18.96 18.80
C LYS A 605 8.25 18.94 17.29
N ALA A 606 8.16 20.10 16.62
CA ALA A 606 8.51 20.21 15.21
C ALA A 606 9.98 19.84 14.94
N PHE A 607 10.89 20.37 15.77
CA PHE A 607 12.32 20.04 15.71
C PHE A 607 12.57 18.55 15.87
N GLU A 608 12.02 17.92 16.91
CA GLU A 608 12.19 16.48 17.16
C GLU A 608 11.67 15.63 16.01
N THR A 609 10.48 15.96 15.47
CA THR A 609 9.90 15.25 14.32
C THR A 609 10.85 15.25 13.12
N ILE A 610 11.43 16.42 12.77
CA ILE A 610 12.35 16.53 11.63
C ILE A 610 13.71 15.91 11.97
N ALA A 611 14.33 16.31 13.08
CA ALA A 611 15.69 15.93 13.45
C ALA A 611 15.86 14.43 13.72
N THR A 612 14.78 13.74 14.09
CA THR A 612 14.77 12.28 14.28
C THR A 612 14.13 11.53 13.11
N ALA A 613 13.76 12.22 12.04
CA ALA A 613 13.11 11.66 10.84
C ALA A 613 11.89 10.78 11.18
N LYS A 614 11.01 11.24 12.07
CA LYS A 614 9.82 10.48 12.47
C LYS A 614 8.90 10.27 11.27
N VAL A 615 8.48 9.02 11.08
CA VAL A 615 7.50 8.62 10.07
C VAL A 615 6.25 8.15 10.79
N ALA A 616 5.12 8.82 10.54
CA ALA A 616 3.82 8.34 10.99
C ALA A 616 3.51 6.99 10.32
N THR A 617 2.89 6.04 11.02
CA THR A 617 2.50 4.73 10.46
C THR A 617 1.00 4.60 10.18
N SER A 618 0.28 5.73 10.25
CA SER A 618 -1.13 5.86 9.92
C SER A 618 -1.50 7.34 9.76
N ALA A 619 -2.60 7.64 9.07
CA ALA A 619 -3.11 9.01 8.99
C ALA A 619 -3.48 9.59 10.36
N HIS A 620 -4.00 8.78 11.29
CA HIS A 620 -4.29 9.25 12.66
C HIS A 620 -3.02 9.70 13.40
N GLU A 621 -1.96 8.88 13.36
CA GLU A 621 -0.66 9.25 13.96
C GLU A 621 -0.03 10.48 13.29
N ALA A 622 -0.26 10.66 11.99
CA ALA A 622 0.25 11.80 11.24
C ALA A 622 -0.33 13.15 11.72
N ARG A 623 -1.54 13.18 12.28
CA ARG A 623 -2.08 14.37 12.97
C ARG A 623 -1.25 14.72 14.20
N GLY A 624 -0.96 13.72 15.03
CA GLY A 624 -0.13 13.88 16.22
C GLY A 624 1.28 14.39 15.92
N LEU A 625 1.83 14.10 14.73
CA LEU A 625 3.15 14.57 14.29
C LEU A 625 3.13 15.91 13.53
N GLY A 626 1.96 16.49 13.27
CA GLY A 626 1.83 17.78 12.58
C GLY A 626 1.88 17.71 11.05
N PHE A 627 1.78 16.51 10.46
CA PHE A 627 1.70 16.32 9.00
C PHE A 627 0.27 16.49 8.46
N LEU A 628 -0.73 16.28 9.32
CA LEU A 628 -2.14 16.46 9.02
C LEU A 628 -2.79 17.35 10.09
N SER A 629 -3.86 18.04 9.71
CA SER A 629 -4.73 18.79 10.60
C SER A 629 -5.96 17.97 11.00
N ASP A 630 -6.72 18.45 12.00
CA ASP A 630 -8.02 17.86 12.35
C ASP A 630 -9.10 18.09 11.29
N SER A 631 -8.92 19.10 10.43
CA SER A 631 -9.82 19.39 9.32
C SER A 631 -9.65 18.44 8.13
N ASP A 632 -8.51 17.74 8.06
CA ASP A 632 -8.22 16.76 7.02
C ASP A 632 -9.05 15.48 7.27
N ARG A 633 -9.81 15.05 6.26
CA ARG A 633 -10.65 13.84 6.33
C ARG A 633 -9.83 12.62 5.95
N ILE A 634 -10.07 11.48 6.62
CA ILE A 634 -9.35 10.23 6.37
C ILE A 634 -10.27 9.27 5.61
N THR A 635 -9.78 8.75 4.48
CA THR A 635 -10.46 7.71 3.71
C THR A 635 -9.96 6.34 4.17
N MET A 636 -10.87 5.45 4.59
CA MET A 636 -10.52 4.10 5.05
C MET A 636 -10.18 3.14 3.91
N ASN A 637 -10.95 3.15 2.81
CA ASN A 637 -10.69 2.28 1.67
C ASN A 637 -9.81 2.97 0.63
N ARG A 638 -8.65 2.37 0.33
CA ARG A 638 -7.73 2.85 -0.70
C ARG A 638 -8.40 3.13 -2.05
N ASP A 639 -9.39 2.34 -2.45
CA ASP A 639 -10.03 2.47 -3.76
C ASP A 639 -11.06 3.61 -3.83
N ARG A 640 -11.33 4.29 -2.69
CA ARG A 640 -12.23 5.46 -2.58
C ARG A 640 -11.50 6.80 -2.53
N VAL A 641 -10.18 6.79 -2.34
CA VAL A 641 -9.35 7.98 -2.10
C VAL A 641 -9.51 9.03 -3.20
N LEU A 642 -9.55 8.61 -4.48
CA LEU A 642 -9.72 9.54 -5.60
C LEU A 642 -11.09 10.24 -5.56
N ALA A 643 -12.16 9.47 -5.35
CA ALA A 643 -13.52 10.00 -5.33
C ALA A 643 -13.74 10.93 -4.12
N ASP A 644 -13.26 10.53 -2.94
CA ASP A 644 -13.34 11.36 -1.73
C ASP A 644 -12.52 12.65 -1.87
N ALA A 645 -11.35 12.58 -2.51
CA ALA A 645 -10.52 13.76 -2.76
C ALA A 645 -11.17 14.70 -3.78
N LYS A 646 -11.77 14.17 -4.84
CA LYS A 646 -12.57 14.95 -5.79
C LYS A 646 -13.74 15.64 -5.08
N ALA A 647 -14.48 14.91 -4.24
CA ALA A 647 -15.57 15.46 -3.45
C ALA A 647 -15.08 16.58 -2.51
N ARG A 648 -13.94 16.37 -1.85
CA ARG A 648 -13.31 17.40 -1.00
C ARG A 648 -12.91 18.65 -1.80
N ALA A 649 -12.40 18.49 -3.02
CA ALA A 649 -12.04 19.61 -3.88
C ALA A 649 -13.27 20.43 -4.29
N LEU A 650 -14.36 19.75 -4.63
CA LEU A 650 -15.65 20.37 -4.94
C LEU A 650 -16.28 21.04 -3.70
N ASP A 651 -16.16 20.45 -2.52
CA ASP A 651 -16.61 21.05 -1.25
C ASP A 651 -15.91 22.39 -0.99
N LEU A 652 -14.58 22.45 -1.19
CA LEU A 652 -13.81 23.69 -1.05
C LEU A 652 -14.25 24.74 -2.07
N LEU A 653 -14.38 24.34 -3.34
CA LEU A 653 -14.81 25.23 -4.41
C LEU A 653 -16.19 25.84 -4.10
N ARG A 654 -17.18 25.00 -3.76
CA ARG A 654 -18.54 25.42 -3.40
C ARG A 654 -18.59 26.24 -2.11
N GLY A 655 -17.63 26.02 -1.21
CA GLY A 655 -17.44 26.78 0.01
C GLY A 655 -16.85 28.17 -0.20
N GLY A 656 -16.54 28.57 -1.44
CA GLY A 656 -15.95 29.87 -1.75
C GLY A 656 -14.46 29.92 -1.42
N TYR A 657 -13.71 28.86 -1.75
CA TYR A 657 -12.27 28.80 -1.52
C TYR A 657 -11.54 30.07 -1.96
N GLU A 658 -10.74 30.61 -1.04
CA GLU A 658 -9.75 31.64 -1.31
C GLU A 658 -8.36 31.09 -0.98
N PRO A 659 -7.36 31.30 -1.84
CA PRO A 659 -5.99 30.87 -1.54
C PRO A 659 -5.46 31.57 -0.28
N PRO A 660 -4.63 30.90 0.53
CA PRO A 660 -3.93 31.58 1.61
C PRO A 660 -3.05 32.70 1.04
N VAL A 661 -2.86 33.76 1.81
CA VAL A 661 -1.94 34.85 1.47
C VAL A 661 -0.55 34.51 2.04
N PRO A 662 0.55 34.73 1.29
CA PRO A 662 1.89 34.56 1.83
C PRO A 662 2.08 35.36 3.11
N ARG A 663 2.50 34.69 4.20
CA ARG A 663 2.71 35.36 5.49
C ARG A 663 3.99 36.20 5.43
N ASP A 664 3.88 37.46 5.84
CA ASP A 664 4.97 38.44 5.90
C ASP A 664 5.36 38.86 7.32
N ASN A 665 4.63 38.37 8.33
CA ASN A 665 4.80 38.75 9.73
C ASN A 665 4.83 37.51 10.67
N ILE A 666 5.60 36.49 10.30
CA ILE A 666 5.82 35.30 11.13
C ILE A 666 6.75 35.71 12.28
N PRO A 667 6.35 35.58 13.56
CA PRO A 667 7.23 35.90 14.67
C PRO A 667 8.34 34.86 14.78
N ALA A 668 9.60 35.29 14.67
CA ALA A 668 10.74 34.39 14.81
C ALA A 668 10.82 33.79 16.21
N PRO A 669 10.97 32.46 16.36
CA PRO A 669 11.36 31.86 17.64
C PRO A 669 12.68 32.47 18.17
N GLY A 670 13.60 32.75 17.25
CA GLY A 670 14.83 33.50 17.49
C GLY A 670 15.83 32.80 18.41
N GLU A 671 16.83 33.58 18.84
CA GLU A 671 18.00 33.09 19.57
C GLU A 671 17.70 32.33 20.87
N ASN A 672 16.62 32.69 21.59
CA ASN A 672 16.25 32.05 22.86
C ASN A 672 15.86 30.58 22.67
N ILE A 673 14.94 30.31 21.73
CA ILE A 673 14.50 28.94 21.42
C ILE A 673 15.64 28.19 20.71
N LEU A 674 16.40 28.86 19.83
CA LEU A 674 17.56 28.27 19.17
C LEU A 674 18.59 27.76 20.18
N ALA A 675 18.92 28.54 21.21
CA ALA A 675 19.85 28.13 22.27
C ALA A 675 19.33 26.91 23.05
N THR A 676 18.01 26.86 23.31
CA THR A 676 17.37 25.73 23.99
C THR A 676 17.45 24.45 23.15
N LEU A 677 17.16 24.53 21.86
CA LEU A 677 17.29 23.39 20.94
C LEU A 677 18.75 22.92 20.81
N LYS A 678 19.71 23.86 20.70
CA LYS A 678 21.15 23.58 20.69
C LYS A 678 21.61 22.87 21.97
N MET A 679 21.09 23.27 23.13
CA MET A 679 21.35 22.56 24.40
C MET A 679 20.79 21.13 24.36
N GLY A 680 19.57 20.93 23.86
CA GLY A 680 19.00 19.59 23.67
C GLY A 680 19.86 18.70 22.76
N ILE A 681 20.34 19.24 21.64
CA ILE A 681 21.27 18.55 20.73
C ILE A 681 22.58 18.18 21.44
N HIS A 682 23.15 19.11 22.20
CA HIS A 682 24.36 18.86 22.97
C HIS A 682 24.17 17.71 23.98
N LEU A 683 23.06 17.72 24.72
CA LEU A 683 22.72 16.65 25.68
C LEU A 683 22.52 15.30 25.00
N MET A 684 21.83 15.25 23.84
CA MET A 684 21.67 14.02 23.06
C MET A 684 23.03 13.47 22.60
N ARG A 685 23.97 14.35 22.24
CA ARG A 685 25.32 13.93 21.84
C ARG A 685 26.12 13.39 23.02
N GLN A 686 26.07 14.06 24.17
CA GLN A 686 26.74 13.60 25.40
C GLN A 686 26.17 12.26 25.88
N GLY A 687 24.88 12.02 25.68
CA GLY A 687 24.24 10.73 25.93
C GLY A 687 24.45 9.66 24.85
N GLU A 688 25.31 9.92 23.85
CA GLU A 688 25.60 9.02 22.72
C GLU A 688 24.37 8.61 21.88
N TYR A 689 23.27 9.35 21.98
CA TYR A 689 22.06 9.08 21.21
C TYR A 689 22.21 9.49 19.74
N ILE A 690 23.09 10.43 19.43
CA ILE A 690 23.33 10.96 18.08
C ILE A 690 24.83 11.05 17.74
N THR A 691 25.17 10.97 16.45
CA THR A 691 26.56 11.12 15.96
C THR A 691 26.99 12.60 15.88
N ASP A 692 28.30 12.86 15.74
CA ASP A 692 28.80 14.22 15.50
C ASP A 692 28.23 14.84 14.22
N TYR A 693 27.91 14.02 13.22
CA TYR A 693 27.30 14.51 12.01
C TYR A 693 25.81 14.85 12.20
N GLU A 694 25.10 14.05 13.00
CA GLU A 694 23.72 14.36 13.38
C GLU A 694 23.62 15.63 14.23
N VAL A 695 24.65 15.97 15.02
CA VAL A 695 24.75 17.29 15.68
C VAL A 695 24.76 18.42 14.65
N LYS A 696 25.53 18.29 13.56
CA LYS A 696 25.58 19.28 12.49
C LYS A 696 24.24 19.43 11.78
N LEU A 697 23.57 18.31 11.47
CA LEU A 697 22.22 18.30 10.88
C LEU A 697 21.21 18.97 11.82
N GLY A 698 21.22 18.58 13.10
CA GLY A 698 20.35 19.15 14.13
C GLY A 698 20.55 20.66 14.26
N HIS A 699 21.79 21.15 14.27
CA HIS A 699 22.05 22.59 14.29
C HIS A 699 21.46 23.32 13.08
N LYS A 700 21.61 22.77 11.87
CA LYS A 700 21.03 23.37 10.65
C LYS A 700 19.51 23.41 10.69
N ILE A 701 18.87 22.33 11.14
CA ILE A 701 17.40 22.28 11.29
C ILE A 701 16.94 23.30 12.34
N ALA A 702 17.59 23.36 13.50
CA ALA A 702 17.26 24.31 14.55
C ALA A 702 17.43 25.76 14.07
N GLU A 703 18.49 26.06 13.32
CA GLU A 703 18.73 27.38 12.72
C GLU A 703 17.60 27.77 11.76
N VAL A 704 17.20 26.90 10.83
CA VAL A 704 16.10 27.19 9.89
C VAL A 704 14.78 27.40 10.64
N LEU A 705 14.43 26.49 11.55
CA LEU A 705 13.18 26.57 12.32
C LEU A 705 13.11 27.82 13.21
N CYS A 706 14.24 28.31 13.73
CA CYS A 706 14.25 29.49 14.59
C CYS A 706 14.38 30.81 13.83
N GLY A 707 14.48 30.79 12.50
CA GLY A 707 14.66 32.00 11.69
C GLY A 707 16.11 32.49 11.63
N GLY A 708 17.09 31.63 11.89
CA GLY A 708 18.50 31.97 11.97
C GLY A 708 18.89 32.65 13.29
N SER A 709 19.97 33.42 13.25
CA SER A 709 20.44 34.22 14.39
C SER A 709 19.76 35.59 14.39
N VAL A 710 18.48 35.60 14.76
CA VAL A 710 17.66 36.82 14.86
C VAL A 710 17.06 36.94 16.26
N THR A 711 16.82 38.17 16.69
CA THR A 711 16.13 38.45 17.95
C THR A 711 14.75 37.79 17.96
N THR A 712 14.37 37.15 19.07
CA THR A 712 13.03 36.57 19.25
C THR A 712 11.94 37.61 18.96
N GLY A 713 10.92 37.20 18.20
CA GLY A 713 9.82 38.06 17.77
C GLY A 713 10.08 38.90 16.52
N THR A 714 11.29 38.83 15.93
CA THR A 714 11.56 39.48 14.63
C THR A 714 10.56 38.97 13.58
N ALA A 715 9.92 39.89 12.85
CA ALA A 715 8.99 39.54 11.78
C ALA A 715 9.73 38.92 10.59
N MET A 716 9.27 37.75 10.13
CA MET A 716 9.82 37.03 8.99
C MET A 716 8.76 36.78 7.92
N THR A 717 9.19 36.67 6.68
CA THR A 717 8.35 36.22 5.57
C THR A 717 8.51 34.71 5.34
N GLU A 718 7.52 34.05 4.72
CA GLU A 718 7.69 32.66 4.28
C GLU A 718 8.91 32.48 3.35
N GLN A 719 9.14 33.45 2.46
CA GLN A 719 10.28 33.43 1.53
C GLN A 719 11.62 33.49 2.26
N TYR A 720 11.73 34.26 3.35
CA TYR A 720 12.94 34.31 4.18
C TYR A 720 13.28 32.93 4.75
N VAL A 721 12.28 32.20 5.26
CA VAL A 721 12.48 30.85 5.81
C VAL A 721 12.85 29.87 4.71
N LEU A 722 12.21 29.94 3.54
CA LEU A 722 12.56 29.12 2.38
C LEU A 722 14.01 29.35 1.90
N ASP A 723 14.48 30.60 1.96
CA ASP A 723 15.87 30.93 1.61
C ASP A 723 16.87 30.36 2.63
N LEU A 724 16.57 30.42 3.93
CA LEU A 724 17.39 29.75 4.96
C LEU A 724 17.44 28.24 4.74
N GLU A 725 16.28 27.63 4.48
CA GLU A 725 16.15 26.20 4.22
C GLU A 725 16.97 25.78 2.99
N ARG A 726 16.85 26.49 1.86
CA ARG A 726 17.61 26.24 0.63
C ARG A 726 19.12 26.39 0.85
N GLN A 727 19.54 27.44 1.54
CA GLN A 727 20.97 27.66 1.85
C GLN A 727 21.53 26.51 2.70
N ALA A 728 20.78 26.09 3.72
CA ALA A 728 21.19 25.00 4.59
C ALA A 728 21.21 23.66 3.84
N PHE A 729 20.21 23.38 2.99
CA PHE A 729 20.16 22.21 2.12
C PHE A 729 21.37 22.15 1.18
N LYS A 730 21.62 23.22 0.42
CA LYS A 730 22.75 23.31 -0.52
C LYS A 730 24.08 23.11 0.20
N SER A 731 24.25 23.70 1.39
CA SER A 731 25.44 23.49 2.22
C SER A 731 25.63 22.03 2.62
N LEU A 732 24.56 21.30 2.95
CA LEU A 732 24.65 19.89 3.33
C LEU A 732 24.93 18.96 2.15
N CYS A 733 24.55 19.32 0.93
CA CYS A 733 24.93 18.59 -0.28
C CYS A 733 26.46 18.57 -0.52
N GLY A 734 27.16 19.62 -0.06
CA GLY A 734 28.63 19.72 -0.13
C GLY A 734 29.38 18.84 0.86
N GLU A 735 28.69 18.19 1.79
CA GLU A 735 29.32 17.41 2.84
C GLU A 735 29.58 15.96 2.39
N ARG A 736 30.83 15.51 2.52
CA ARG A 736 31.22 14.12 2.19
C ARG A 736 30.34 13.08 2.89
N LYS A 737 30.02 13.29 4.18
CA LYS A 737 29.18 12.36 4.94
C LYS A 737 27.75 12.27 4.40
N THR A 738 27.18 13.37 3.87
CA THR A 738 25.89 13.35 3.17
C THR A 738 25.96 12.49 1.92
N GLN A 739 26.96 12.71 1.07
CA GLN A 739 27.11 11.96 -0.18
C GLN A 739 27.30 10.46 0.08
N GLU A 740 28.05 10.09 1.13
CA GLU A 740 28.17 8.69 1.59
C GLU A 740 26.82 8.10 2.04
N ARG A 741 26.02 8.86 2.80
CA ARG A 741 24.68 8.43 3.25
C ARG A 741 23.73 8.24 2.07
N ILE A 742 23.73 9.16 1.09
CA ILE A 742 22.92 9.05 -0.13
C ILE A 742 23.35 7.81 -0.93
N GLN A 743 24.65 7.63 -1.19
CA GLN A 743 25.17 6.49 -1.94
C GLN A 743 24.82 5.15 -1.27
N TYR A 744 24.97 5.07 0.07
CA TYR A 744 24.61 3.87 0.82
C TYR A 744 23.11 3.58 0.75
N THR A 745 22.27 4.61 0.85
CA THR A 745 20.81 4.49 0.75
C THR A 745 20.38 4.01 -0.64
N LEU A 746 20.94 4.59 -1.71
CA LEU A 746 20.68 4.16 -3.09
C LEU A 746 21.11 2.70 -3.33
N LYS A 747 22.19 2.25 -2.70
CA LYS A 747 22.72 0.89 -2.85
C LYS A 747 21.95 -0.15 -2.02
N THR A 748 21.52 0.20 -0.81
CA THR A 748 21.02 -0.77 0.19
C THR A 748 19.56 -0.59 0.57
N GLY A 749 18.96 0.55 0.26
CA GLY A 749 17.66 0.96 0.76
C GLY A 749 17.64 1.29 2.26
N LYS A 750 18.80 1.38 2.92
CA LYS A 750 18.93 1.65 4.36
C LYS A 750 19.71 2.95 4.60
N THR A 751 19.43 3.58 5.73
CA THR A 751 20.18 4.74 6.25
C THR A 751 21.57 4.32 6.73
N LEU A 752 22.60 5.09 6.35
CA LEU A 752 23.94 4.99 6.94
C LEU A 752 24.05 5.95 8.12
N ARG A 753 24.57 5.47 9.26
CA ARG A 753 24.79 6.29 10.45
C ARG A 753 26.29 6.47 10.70
N ASN A 754 26.90 7.42 9.98
CA ASN A 754 28.32 7.80 10.04
C ASN A 754 28.57 9.14 10.77
#